data_AF-A0A1G0Z345-F1
#
_entry.id   AF-A0A1G0Z345-F1
#
_cell.length_a   1.000
_cell.length_b   1.000
_cell.length_c   1.000
_cell.angle_alpha   90.00
_cell.angle_beta   90.00
_cell.angle_gamma   90.00
#
_symmetry.space_group_name_H-M   'P 1'
#
loop_
_entity.id
_entity.type
_entity.pdbx_description
1 polymer ?
#
loop_
_entity_poly.entity_id
_entity_poly.type
_entity_poly.pdbx_seq_one_letter_code
_entity_poly.pdbx_strand_id
1 'polypeptide(L)'
;MNSSNVFLSFLLFSLFPFLSLQAGDAGDLKEGYYSDIVERWGVPEGVGEPLSLEQRVHKHRLYHVFKKSGYTTKIEYTNSVGTLIDSNIKTAIWEITRDTGGKPLKVEEKNRSGKVLTTQNYSWDGDKASVSFLYCADPNAIGILLWSNTPSPRETRRTPVAIQKLFFDTNGFVVKKLFYNKLSMPSPDYEGIYGKSYELDSCGRVLKETNLGPDGKPLPSKIGILYAEYDRDSSACIVSGKYFGADSKLCINKNLGYSQYRLKYDLYRNVIELSCWDNKGKLCLDKEDDIAKYTTKYDERGNISEFAYFGINGQPSLHKHRMAKSVFTHDERGNVVETDYFGTNGKPCLYVDGNTKFIQKRDKNGNMVEGILLDIDDNLCISKIYGIARFASKFDEHGNLIETSYFDIDDNPCLNKDGVAKNIKKYDTRGNPIEIACFDIDDNYCLSKASATAKDAYKYDAYWNLVGISYFGIDGKPCLNSFGFAELKGKYDENNNIIETTFWDTKGNPCINKFNYAKVCRKYDEKRNMIEEAYFGIDDKPCLNSNGIAKVILRYDKYGNRTQESFLGINGKPCVSKYGFAKCKKLYDERGNQIEEAFFGLDNKPCLDIYGTAKIISVYNERGNKIEEAYLGIDGNLCRDKADGIAKYTTKYDENGNQTEWAVFGMDGNLCRYGDDDYAKFTTKYDNDGNMIEQTYFGVDGNLCLGEDGYAKFTGKYDENGKQTEWAYWGIDGKLCQYKNYFAKMSLKYDASGNLIEEAYFGADDKPYVSMHGYAKIKFKYDKRKHKTEEAYLGADDKPLEVNGCALIIYMPDGEIIRYDAKGQAIPEGEN
;
A
#
# COMPACT_ATOMS: atom_id res chain seq x y z
N MET A 1 -63.21 4.67 19.36
CA MET A 1 -63.30 5.46 20.60
C MET A 1 -62.27 4.92 21.58
N ASN A 2 -61.44 5.83 22.06
CA ASN A 2 -60.56 5.80 23.23
C ASN A 2 -60.62 4.59 24.19
N SER A 3 -59.41 4.05 24.44
CA SER A 3 -58.81 3.80 25.77
C SER A 3 -59.54 2.90 26.78
N SER A 4 -58.84 1.88 27.28
CA SER A 4 -58.18 1.93 28.61
C SER A 4 -57.94 0.52 29.19
N ASN A 5 -56.68 0.30 29.57
CA ASN A 5 -56.18 -0.36 30.78
C ASN A 5 -57.13 -1.22 31.63
N VAL A 6 -56.65 -2.38 32.10
CA VAL A 6 -56.41 -2.70 33.53
C VAL A 6 -55.53 -3.96 33.64
N PHE A 7 -54.49 -3.85 34.49
CA PHE A 7 -53.57 -4.87 35.00
C PHE A 7 -54.26 -5.94 35.88
N LEU A 8 -53.71 -7.16 36.00
CA LEU A 8 -53.00 -7.70 37.20
C LEU A 8 -52.96 -9.25 37.26
N SER A 9 -51.78 -9.77 37.66
CA SER A 9 -51.48 -10.89 38.60
C SER A 9 -51.71 -12.40 38.26
N PHE A 10 -50.58 -13.10 38.04
CA PHE A 10 -49.92 -14.15 38.87
C PHE A 10 -50.53 -15.55 39.23
N LEU A 11 -49.64 -16.56 39.10
CA LEU A 11 -49.50 -17.90 39.80
C LEU A 11 -50.43 -19.04 39.31
N LEU A 12 -50.08 -20.34 39.20
CA LEU A 12 -48.91 -21.19 39.52
C LEU A 12 -49.15 -22.64 39.00
N PHE A 13 -48.08 -23.47 38.98
CA PHE A 13 -48.01 -24.95 39.07
C PHE A 13 -48.15 -25.87 37.83
N SER A 14 -46.98 -26.21 37.24
CA SER A 14 -46.28 -27.52 37.28
C SER A 14 -46.90 -28.87 36.82
N LEU A 15 -46.08 -29.55 35.99
CA LEU A 15 -45.55 -30.94 36.09
C LEU A 15 -46.19 -32.13 35.31
N PHE A 16 -45.55 -32.45 34.16
CA PHE A 16 -45.17 -33.77 33.56
C PHE A 16 -46.25 -34.78 33.07
N PRO A 17 -45.90 -35.81 32.26
CA PRO A 17 -45.16 -35.82 30.97
C PRO A 17 -45.84 -36.72 29.90
N PHE A 18 -45.50 -36.58 28.62
CA PHE A 18 -45.65 -37.70 27.67
C PHE A 18 -44.51 -37.69 26.65
N LEU A 19 -43.77 -38.80 26.62
CA LEU A 19 -42.91 -39.18 25.50
C LEU A 19 -43.75 -39.28 24.23
N SER A 20 -43.32 -38.64 23.16
CA SER A 20 -43.59 -39.14 21.81
C SER A 20 -42.29 -39.25 21.02
N LEU A 21 -42.16 -40.41 20.38
CA LEU A 21 -41.11 -40.84 19.49
C LEU A 21 -40.86 -39.85 18.34
N GLN A 22 -39.61 -39.85 17.91
CA GLN A 22 -39.07 -39.33 16.65
C GLN A 22 -40.09 -39.24 15.50
N ALA A 23 -40.37 -38.01 15.07
CA ALA A 23 -40.52 -37.69 13.67
C ALA A 23 -39.22 -37.01 13.24
N GLY A 24 -38.55 -37.57 12.23
CA GLY A 24 -37.32 -37.00 11.69
C GLY A 24 -37.55 -35.57 11.20
N ASP A 25 -36.85 -34.63 11.82
CA ASP A 25 -36.79 -33.25 11.34
C ASP A 25 -36.01 -33.29 10.02
N ALA A 26 -36.75 -33.20 8.92
CA ALA A 26 -36.23 -33.24 7.57
C ALA A 26 -35.44 -31.96 7.26
N GLY A 27 -34.27 -31.80 7.87
CA GLY A 27 -33.18 -30.93 7.43
C GLY A 27 -33.59 -29.54 6.94
N ASP A 28 -34.44 -28.81 7.66
CA ASP A 28 -34.82 -27.45 7.28
C ASP A 28 -33.58 -26.56 7.17
N LEU A 29 -33.44 -25.89 6.03
CA LEU A 29 -32.43 -24.87 5.81
C LEU A 29 -32.79 -23.67 6.70
N LYS A 30 -31.93 -23.37 7.66
CA LYS A 30 -32.05 -22.19 8.52
C LYS A 30 -31.03 -21.16 8.09
N GLU A 31 -31.40 -19.90 8.04
CA GLU A 31 -30.47 -18.80 7.77
C GLU A 31 -30.55 -17.72 8.84
N GLY A 32 -29.46 -16.99 9.01
CA GLY A 32 -29.37 -15.87 9.93
C GLY A 32 -28.24 -14.93 9.59
N TYR A 33 -28.36 -13.68 10.04
CA TYR A 33 -27.35 -12.64 9.84
C TYR A 33 -26.62 -12.36 11.13
N TYR A 34 -25.29 -12.31 11.11
CA TYR A 34 -24.47 -12.21 12.30
C TYR A 34 -23.44 -11.09 12.15
N SER A 35 -23.14 -10.41 13.26
CA SER A 35 -22.11 -9.36 13.30
C SER A 35 -20.69 -9.93 13.34
N ASP A 36 -20.54 -11.17 13.80
CA ASP A 36 -19.26 -11.79 14.07
C ASP A 36 -19.36 -13.32 13.88
N ILE A 37 -18.22 -13.94 13.61
CA ILE A 37 -18.08 -15.39 13.44
C ILE A 37 -16.94 -15.92 14.30
N VAL A 38 -17.04 -17.18 14.72
CA VAL A 38 -15.97 -17.93 15.41
C VAL A 38 -15.61 -19.18 14.63
N GLU A 39 -14.46 -19.76 14.95
CA GLU A 39 -14.02 -21.00 14.35
C GLU A 39 -14.36 -22.19 15.24
N ARG A 40 -15.35 -22.98 14.81
CA ARG A 40 -15.82 -24.18 15.51
C ARG A 40 -15.65 -25.39 14.61
N TRP A 41 -14.95 -26.41 15.12
CA TRP A 41 -14.53 -27.58 14.35
C TRP A 41 -13.71 -27.23 13.10
N GLY A 42 -13.01 -26.10 13.14
CA GLY A 42 -12.16 -25.58 12.07
C GLY A 42 -12.90 -24.76 11.01
N VAL A 43 -14.23 -24.63 11.10
CA VAL A 43 -15.01 -23.87 10.13
C VAL A 43 -15.67 -22.65 10.76
N PRO A 44 -15.96 -21.59 9.98
CA PRO A 44 -16.62 -20.42 10.52
C PRO A 44 -18.09 -20.71 10.91
N GLU A 45 -18.53 -20.12 12.02
CA GLU A 45 -19.91 -20.19 12.53
C GLU A 45 -20.34 -18.84 13.11
N GLY A 46 -21.59 -18.43 12.85
CA GLY A 46 -22.18 -17.20 13.41
C GLY A 46 -22.28 -17.24 14.93
N VAL A 47 -21.91 -16.13 15.58
CA VAL A 47 -21.85 -16.02 17.05
C VAL A 47 -23.07 -15.27 17.60
N GLY A 48 -23.66 -15.81 18.66
CA GLY A 48 -24.80 -15.21 19.35
C GLY A 48 -26.11 -15.40 18.59
N GLU A 49 -27.12 -14.59 18.94
CA GLU A 49 -28.39 -14.58 18.22
C GLU A 49 -28.26 -13.85 16.88
N PRO A 50 -29.01 -14.26 15.84
CA PRO A 50 -29.11 -13.51 14.60
C PRO A 50 -29.53 -12.06 14.86
N LEU A 51 -28.95 -11.14 14.10
CA LEU A 51 -29.30 -9.72 14.12
C LEU A 51 -30.77 -9.52 13.76
N SER A 52 -31.43 -8.59 14.45
CA SER A 52 -32.75 -8.13 14.05
C SER A 52 -32.69 -7.41 12.69
N LEU A 53 -33.85 -7.23 12.04
CA LEU A 53 -33.92 -6.47 10.79
C LEU A 53 -33.39 -5.04 10.97
N GLU A 54 -33.75 -4.38 12.08
CA GLU A 54 -33.26 -3.04 12.44
C GLU A 54 -31.74 -3.00 12.54
N GLN A 55 -31.13 -3.96 13.25
CA GLN A 55 -29.67 -4.02 13.37
C GLN A 55 -28.99 -4.30 12.03
N ARG A 56 -29.60 -5.16 11.20
CA ARG A 56 -29.05 -5.56 9.90
C ARG A 56 -28.98 -4.38 8.93
N VAL A 57 -30.04 -3.59 8.80
CA VAL A 57 -30.12 -2.53 7.78
C VAL A 57 -29.14 -1.37 8.02
N HIS A 58 -28.64 -1.23 9.25
CA HIS A 58 -27.64 -0.23 9.62
C HIS A 58 -26.20 -0.79 9.74
N LYS A 59 -26.00 -2.08 9.44
CA LYS A 59 -24.70 -2.73 9.59
C LYS A 59 -23.86 -2.60 8.33
N HIS A 60 -22.63 -2.07 8.46
CA HIS A 60 -21.70 -1.97 7.33
C HIS A 60 -21.34 -3.33 6.73
N ARG A 61 -21.04 -4.30 7.60
CA ARG A 61 -20.62 -5.64 7.17
C ARG A 61 -21.21 -6.69 8.10
N LEU A 62 -21.67 -7.77 7.51
CA LEU A 62 -22.35 -8.86 8.21
C LEU A 62 -22.09 -10.20 7.52
N TYR A 63 -22.28 -11.27 8.29
CA TYR A 63 -22.17 -12.65 7.84
C TYR A 63 -23.56 -13.24 7.71
N HIS A 64 -23.97 -13.57 6.50
CA HIS A 64 -25.18 -14.33 6.22
C HIS A 64 -24.84 -15.82 6.25
N VAL A 65 -25.34 -16.52 7.26
CA VAL A 65 -24.95 -17.90 7.58
C VAL A 65 -26.12 -18.82 7.26
N PHE A 66 -25.85 -19.84 6.44
CA PHE A 66 -26.80 -20.89 6.08
C PHE A 66 -26.47 -22.18 6.82
N LYS A 67 -27.44 -22.71 7.54
CA LYS A 67 -27.33 -23.95 8.31
C LYS A 67 -28.27 -25.02 7.75
N LYS A 68 -27.78 -26.26 7.67
CA LYS A 68 -28.58 -27.45 7.36
C LYS A 68 -28.28 -28.52 8.39
N SER A 69 -29.33 -29.13 8.96
CA SER A 69 -29.20 -30.15 10.01
C SER A 69 -28.32 -29.70 11.19
N GLY A 70 -28.42 -28.41 11.57
CA GLY A 70 -27.66 -27.81 12.66
C GLY A 70 -26.25 -27.32 12.31
N TYR A 71 -25.71 -27.64 11.13
CA TYR A 71 -24.36 -27.27 10.73
C TYR A 71 -24.32 -26.13 9.72
N THR A 72 -23.36 -25.22 9.85
CA THR A 72 -23.06 -24.25 8.80
C THR A 72 -22.60 -24.96 7.52
N THR A 73 -23.24 -24.60 6.42
CA THR A 73 -22.97 -25.11 5.06
C THR A 73 -22.47 -24.02 4.13
N LYS A 74 -22.89 -22.77 4.35
CA LYS A 74 -22.45 -21.62 3.57
C LYS A 74 -22.41 -20.37 4.44
N ILE A 75 -21.46 -19.49 4.19
CA ILE A 75 -21.44 -18.12 4.73
C ILE A 75 -21.20 -17.17 3.57
N GLU A 76 -21.95 -16.07 3.55
CA GLU A 76 -21.74 -14.94 2.64
C GLU A 76 -21.39 -13.69 3.45
N TYR A 77 -20.35 -12.97 3.04
CA TYR A 77 -19.96 -11.69 3.60
C TYR A 77 -20.65 -10.59 2.79
N THR A 78 -21.58 -9.90 3.43
CA THR A 78 -22.44 -8.93 2.74
C THR A 78 -22.43 -7.58 3.45
N ASN A 79 -22.90 -6.56 2.74
CA ASN A 79 -23.37 -5.32 3.36
C ASN A 79 -24.82 -5.46 3.85
N SER A 80 -25.36 -4.38 4.41
CA SER A 80 -26.74 -4.27 4.94
C SER A 80 -27.83 -4.71 3.96
N VAL A 81 -27.68 -4.39 2.68
CA VAL A 81 -28.64 -4.70 1.61
C VAL A 81 -28.46 -6.10 1.02
N GLY A 82 -27.51 -6.89 1.53
CA GLY A 82 -27.26 -8.27 1.09
C GLY A 82 -26.37 -8.40 -0.15
N THR A 83 -25.70 -7.32 -0.58
CA THR A 83 -24.71 -7.41 -1.66
C THR A 83 -23.42 -8.01 -1.12
N LEU A 84 -22.87 -8.99 -1.84
CA LEU A 84 -21.57 -9.59 -1.51
C LEU A 84 -20.45 -8.55 -1.57
N ILE A 85 -19.66 -8.49 -0.51
CA ILE A 85 -18.49 -7.64 -0.41
C ILE A 85 -17.26 -8.50 -0.10
N ASP A 86 -16.09 -8.08 -0.58
CA ASP A 86 -14.85 -8.77 -0.29
C ASP A 86 -14.35 -8.39 1.11
N SER A 87 -13.98 -9.37 1.93
CA SER A 87 -13.28 -9.12 3.21
C SER A 87 -11.86 -8.60 2.99
N ASN A 88 -11.15 -8.28 4.07
CA ASN A 88 -9.77 -7.79 4.00
C ASN A 88 -8.80 -8.82 3.36
N ILE A 89 -9.16 -10.10 3.33
CA ILE A 89 -8.41 -11.17 2.64
C ILE A 89 -9.01 -11.54 1.28
N LYS A 90 -9.90 -10.69 0.75
CA LYS A 90 -10.64 -10.85 -0.52
C LYS A 90 -11.70 -11.96 -0.53
N THR A 91 -11.92 -12.70 0.56
CA THR A 91 -12.97 -13.72 0.66
C THR A 91 -14.33 -13.07 0.90
N ALA A 92 -15.35 -13.50 0.16
CA ALA A 92 -16.75 -13.10 0.30
C ALA A 92 -17.68 -14.30 0.57
N ILE A 93 -17.29 -15.52 0.20
CA ILE A 93 -18.12 -16.73 0.38
C ILE A 93 -17.28 -17.84 0.99
N TRP A 94 -17.84 -18.56 1.96
CA TRP A 94 -17.33 -19.83 2.45
C TRP A 94 -18.35 -20.92 2.15
N GLU A 95 -17.98 -21.96 1.42
CA GLU A 95 -18.81 -23.14 1.21
C GLU A 95 -18.18 -24.35 1.89
N ILE A 96 -18.98 -25.04 2.72
CA ILE A 96 -18.51 -26.09 3.63
C ILE A 96 -19.15 -27.42 3.23
N THR A 97 -18.30 -28.37 2.85
CA THR A 97 -18.70 -29.76 2.62
C THR A 97 -18.37 -30.59 3.85
N ARG A 98 -19.29 -31.47 4.26
CA ARG A 98 -19.16 -32.34 5.44
C ARG A 98 -19.40 -33.80 5.09
N ASP A 99 -18.88 -34.71 5.92
CA ASP A 99 -19.20 -36.14 5.83
C ASP A 99 -20.59 -36.45 6.42
N THR A 100 -21.00 -37.72 6.35
CA THR A 100 -22.28 -38.19 6.91
C THR A 100 -22.38 -38.07 8.43
N GLY A 101 -21.24 -37.93 9.13
CA GLY A 101 -21.16 -37.72 10.57
C GLY A 101 -21.11 -36.23 10.97
N GLY A 102 -21.18 -35.31 10.00
CA GLY A 102 -21.15 -33.87 10.23
C GLY A 102 -19.75 -33.26 10.37
N LYS A 103 -18.66 -34.03 10.21
CA LYS A 103 -17.30 -33.48 10.23
C LYS A 103 -16.98 -32.75 8.92
N PRO A 104 -16.36 -31.56 8.96
CA PRO A 104 -15.88 -30.87 7.76
C PRO A 104 -14.93 -31.75 6.94
N LEU A 105 -15.14 -31.79 5.63
CA LEU A 105 -14.24 -32.42 4.66
C LEU A 105 -13.51 -31.37 3.82
N LYS A 106 -14.21 -30.29 3.45
CA LYS A 106 -13.69 -29.26 2.56
C LYS A 106 -14.33 -27.91 2.86
N VAL A 107 -13.54 -26.84 2.83
CA VAL A 107 -14.02 -25.45 2.81
C VAL A 107 -13.46 -24.75 1.58
N GLU A 108 -14.33 -24.18 0.75
CA GLU A 108 -13.94 -23.30 -0.35
C GLU A 108 -14.19 -21.85 0.03
N GLU A 109 -13.13 -21.05 0.01
CA GLU A 109 -13.20 -19.60 0.15
C GLU A 109 -13.21 -18.96 -1.23
N LYS A 110 -14.24 -18.18 -1.53
CA LYS A 110 -14.42 -17.54 -2.83
C LYS A 110 -14.52 -16.03 -2.66
N ASN A 111 -14.05 -15.26 -3.64
CA ASN A 111 -14.36 -13.84 -3.71
C ASN A 111 -15.83 -13.60 -4.11
N ARG A 112 -16.27 -12.35 -4.17
CA ARG A 112 -17.67 -12.02 -4.54
C ARG A 112 -18.08 -12.45 -5.95
N SER A 113 -17.13 -12.68 -6.87
CA SER A 113 -17.42 -13.23 -8.21
C SER A 113 -17.51 -14.76 -8.23
N GLY A 114 -17.30 -15.43 -7.11
CA GLY A 114 -17.32 -16.90 -7.02
C GLY A 114 -16.00 -17.59 -7.36
N LYS A 115 -14.92 -16.84 -7.62
CA LYS A 115 -13.57 -17.40 -7.82
C LYS A 115 -13.07 -18.00 -6.53
N VAL A 116 -12.71 -19.29 -6.56
CA VAL A 116 -12.03 -19.95 -5.44
C VAL A 116 -10.66 -19.31 -5.22
N LEU A 117 -10.51 -18.67 -4.07
CA LEU A 117 -9.26 -18.08 -3.60
C LEU A 117 -8.43 -19.11 -2.83
N THR A 118 -9.11 -19.88 -1.97
CA THR A 118 -8.46 -20.89 -1.14
C THR A 118 -9.37 -22.11 -1.01
N THR A 119 -8.79 -23.31 -1.11
CA THR A 119 -9.45 -24.56 -0.71
C THR A 119 -8.75 -25.12 0.51
N GLN A 120 -9.52 -25.43 1.55
CA GLN A 120 -9.08 -26.11 2.75
C GLN A 120 -9.63 -27.55 2.75
N ASN A 121 -8.75 -28.56 2.81
CA ASN A 121 -9.18 -29.96 2.90
C ASN A 121 -8.86 -30.54 4.28
N TYR A 122 -9.84 -31.21 4.87
CA TYR A 122 -9.80 -31.70 6.24
C TYR A 122 -9.58 -33.21 6.27
N SER A 123 -8.66 -33.64 7.15
CA SER A 123 -8.46 -35.03 7.53
C SER A 123 -8.57 -35.14 9.04
N TRP A 124 -9.30 -36.15 9.52
CA TRP A 124 -9.62 -36.32 10.93
C TRP A 124 -8.99 -37.60 11.49
N ASP A 125 -8.38 -37.48 12.67
CA ASP A 125 -7.92 -38.59 13.50
C ASP A 125 -8.54 -38.43 14.90
N GLY A 126 -9.62 -39.17 15.14
CA GLY A 126 -10.51 -38.93 16.28
C GLY A 126 -11.03 -37.49 16.29
N ASP A 127 -10.73 -36.74 17.34
CA ASP A 127 -11.13 -35.34 17.53
C ASP A 127 -10.07 -34.33 17.07
N LYS A 128 -8.97 -34.77 16.46
CA LYS A 128 -7.94 -33.89 15.89
C LYS A 128 -8.16 -33.71 14.40
N ALA A 129 -8.05 -32.47 13.92
CA ALA A 129 -8.15 -32.15 12.50
C ALA A 129 -6.80 -31.70 11.94
N SER A 130 -6.48 -32.18 10.74
CA SER A 130 -5.40 -31.63 9.89
C SER A 130 -6.04 -30.98 8.68
N VAL A 131 -5.72 -29.71 8.45
CA VAL A 131 -6.28 -28.88 7.37
C VAL A 131 -5.17 -28.53 6.39
N SER A 132 -5.30 -28.95 5.13
CA SER A 132 -4.36 -28.61 4.07
C SER A 132 -4.89 -27.48 3.19
N PHE A 133 -4.03 -26.53 2.80
CA PHE A 133 -4.39 -25.33 2.05
C PHE A 133 -3.92 -25.40 0.60
N LEU A 134 -4.79 -24.99 -0.32
CA LEU A 134 -4.47 -24.74 -1.73
C LEU A 134 -4.88 -23.30 -2.05
N TYR A 135 -3.91 -22.45 -2.41
CA TYR A 135 -4.13 -21.02 -2.70
C TYR A 135 -4.16 -20.75 -4.21
N CYS A 136 -5.03 -19.83 -4.64
CA CYS A 136 -4.95 -19.28 -5.99
C CYS A 136 -3.78 -18.30 -6.12
N ALA A 137 -3.05 -18.27 -7.23
CA ALA A 137 -1.97 -17.32 -7.39
C ALA A 137 -2.50 -15.89 -7.62
N ASP A 138 -1.98 -14.90 -6.88
CA ASP A 138 -2.18 -13.47 -7.18
C ASP A 138 -1.20 -13.02 -8.29
N PRO A 139 -1.68 -12.63 -9.49
CA PRO A 139 -0.84 -12.12 -10.58
C PRO A 139 -0.01 -10.89 -10.23
N ASN A 140 -0.55 -10.00 -9.38
CA ASN A 140 0.06 -8.69 -9.13
C ASN A 140 1.23 -8.79 -8.14
N ALA A 141 1.38 -9.93 -7.45
CA ALA A 141 2.55 -10.24 -6.64
C ALA A 141 3.77 -10.63 -7.50
N ILE A 142 3.59 -10.91 -8.79
CA ILE A 142 4.61 -11.54 -9.65
C ILE A 142 5.50 -10.52 -10.34
N GLY A 143 5.00 -9.32 -10.64
CA GLY A 143 5.81 -8.23 -11.19
C GLY A 143 6.84 -7.68 -10.20
N ILE A 144 6.70 -7.95 -8.90
CA ILE A 144 7.61 -7.43 -7.86
C ILE A 144 8.68 -8.47 -7.47
N LEU A 145 8.39 -9.76 -7.70
CA LEU A 145 9.14 -10.96 -7.28
C LEU A 145 10.60 -11.06 -7.74
N LEU A 146 11.07 -10.20 -8.65
CA LEU A 146 12.39 -10.33 -9.29
C LEU A 146 13.27 -9.08 -9.19
N TRP A 147 12.74 -7.91 -8.81
CA TRP A 147 13.39 -6.63 -9.15
C TRP A 147 13.46 -5.61 -8.01
N SER A 148 13.15 -6.01 -6.78
CA SER A 148 13.44 -5.22 -5.61
C SER A 148 14.75 -5.71 -4.95
N ASN A 149 15.76 -4.83 -4.82
CA ASN A 149 16.93 -5.07 -3.95
C ASN A 149 16.55 -5.04 -2.45
N THR A 150 15.25 -4.93 -2.17
CA THR A 150 14.59 -5.02 -0.89
C THR A 150 13.31 -5.83 -1.11
N PRO A 151 13.22 -7.10 -0.68
CA PRO A 151 12.00 -7.89 -0.88
C PRO A 151 10.80 -7.07 -0.40
N SER A 152 9.85 -6.79 -1.30
CA SER A 152 8.68 -6.00 -0.90
C SER A 152 7.90 -6.77 0.17
N PRO A 153 7.21 -6.08 1.10
CA PRO A 153 6.43 -6.73 2.15
C PRO A 153 5.32 -7.66 1.65
N ARG A 154 4.99 -7.61 0.35
CA ARG A 154 3.99 -8.47 -0.29
C ARG A 154 4.60 -9.77 -0.83
N GLU A 155 5.88 -9.78 -1.22
CA GLU A 155 6.57 -10.99 -1.70
C GLU A 155 6.88 -11.99 -0.58
N THR A 156 6.99 -11.52 0.66
CA THR A 156 7.28 -12.35 1.84
C THR A 156 6.06 -13.11 2.41
N ARG A 157 4.85 -12.93 1.85
CA ARG A 157 3.61 -13.45 2.44
C ARG A 157 3.06 -14.74 1.82
N ARG A 158 3.84 -15.49 1.02
CA ARG A 158 3.58 -16.93 0.83
C ARG A 158 4.25 -17.72 1.95
N THR A 159 3.43 -18.13 2.91
CA THR A 159 3.82 -18.99 4.02
C THR A 159 4.12 -20.42 3.51
N PRO A 160 5.12 -21.14 4.04
CA PRO A 160 5.37 -22.55 3.69
C PRO A 160 4.29 -23.46 4.31
N VAL A 161 3.46 -22.89 5.18
CA VAL A 161 2.41 -23.58 5.93
C VAL A 161 1.40 -24.09 4.94
N ALA A 162 1.55 -25.37 4.62
CA ALA A 162 0.64 -26.10 3.75
C ALA A 162 -0.42 -26.83 4.58
N ILE A 163 -0.14 -27.10 5.86
CA ILE A 163 -1.01 -27.85 6.76
C ILE A 163 -1.10 -27.13 8.10
N GLN A 164 -2.32 -27.01 8.64
CA GLN A 164 -2.60 -26.61 10.01
C GLN A 164 -3.20 -27.79 10.78
N LYS A 165 -2.62 -28.15 11.91
CA LYS A 165 -3.24 -29.09 12.86
C LYS A 165 -4.02 -28.31 13.90
N LEU A 166 -5.30 -28.61 14.01
CA LEU A 166 -6.24 -27.93 14.91
C LEU A 166 -6.49 -28.77 16.15
N PHE A 167 -6.59 -28.09 17.29
CA PHE A 167 -6.96 -28.66 18.57
C PHE A 167 -8.13 -27.88 19.15
N PHE A 168 -9.07 -28.59 19.74
CA PHE A 168 -10.35 -28.05 20.16
C PHE A 168 -10.56 -28.16 21.67
N ASP A 169 -11.39 -27.27 22.22
CA ASP A 169 -11.99 -27.47 23.54
C ASP A 169 -13.19 -28.44 23.47
N THR A 170 -13.85 -28.67 24.60
CA THR A 170 -15.01 -29.56 24.70
C THR A 170 -16.23 -29.08 23.90
N ASN A 171 -16.29 -27.78 23.56
CA ASN A 171 -17.36 -27.21 22.76
C ASN A 171 -17.03 -27.22 21.26
N GLY A 172 -15.81 -27.60 20.88
CA GLY A 172 -15.34 -27.64 19.50
C GLY A 172 -14.67 -26.35 19.03
N PHE A 173 -14.40 -25.38 19.89
CA PHE A 173 -13.70 -24.15 19.50
C PHE A 173 -12.20 -24.40 19.37
N VAL A 174 -11.57 -23.81 18.36
CA VAL A 174 -10.13 -23.98 18.13
C VAL A 174 -9.34 -23.23 19.20
N VAL A 175 -8.69 -23.97 20.10
CA VAL A 175 -7.82 -23.44 21.16
C VAL A 175 -6.34 -23.48 20.81
N LYS A 176 -5.96 -24.24 19.78
CA LYS A 176 -4.58 -24.29 19.30
C LYS A 176 -4.51 -24.67 17.82
N LYS A 177 -3.59 -24.02 17.10
CA LYS A 177 -3.18 -24.33 15.73
C LYS A 177 -1.69 -24.55 15.69
N LEU A 178 -1.25 -25.61 15.04
CA LEU A 178 0.17 -25.87 14.76
C LEU A 178 0.39 -25.93 13.26
N PHE A 179 1.47 -25.33 12.79
CA PHE A 179 1.75 -25.10 11.38
C PHE A 179 2.80 -26.09 10.87
N TYR A 180 2.53 -26.64 9.70
CA TYR A 180 3.35 -27.67 9.07
C TYR A 180 3.50 -27.41 7.57
N ASN A 181 4.63 -27.81 7.01
CA ASN A 181 4.86 -27.81 5.58
C ASN A 181 4.14 -28.98 4.90
N LYS A 182 4.30 -29.10 3.58
CA LYS A 182 3.67 -30.15 2.76
C LYS A 182 4.14 -31.57 3.10
N LEU A 183 5.30 -31.71 3.75
CA LEU A 183 5.83 -33.00 4.23
C LEU A 183 5.37 -33.32 5.66
N SER A 184 4.41 -32.56 6.19
CA SER A 184 3.91 -32.71 7.57
C SER A 184 4.99 -32.50 8.65
N MET A 185 6.02 -31.70 8.36
CA MET A 185 7.02 -31.27 9.34
C MET A 185 6.69 -29.88 9.88
N PRO A 186 6.93 -29.59 11.18
CA PRO A 186 6.68 -28.27 11.75
C PRO A 186 7.35 -27.18 10.92
N SER A 187 6.62 -26.13 10.57
CA SER A 187 7.13 -25.07 9.71
C SER A 187 6.58 -23.72 10.15
N PRO A 188 7.42 -22.66 10.21
CA PRO A 188 6.95 -21.35 10.63
C PRO A 188 6.26 -20.61 9.48
N ASP A 189 5.41 -19.65 9.83
CA ASP A 189 4.98 -18.61 8.91
C ASP A 189 6.09 -17.57 8.62
N TYR A 190 5.75 -16.49 7.92
CA TYR A 190 6.74 -15.46 7.54
C TYR A 190 7.30 -14.69 8.75
N GLU A 191 6.58 -14.64 9.87
CA GLU A 191 7.03 -14.02 11.12
C GLU A 191 7.80 -14.99 12.02
N GLY A 192 8.08 -16.21 11.56
CA GLY A 192 8.82 -17.21 12.33
C GLY A 192 7.95 -18.00 13.32
N ILE A 193 6.62 -17.95 13.19
CA ILE A 193 5.67 -18.56 14.12
C ILE A 193 5.22 -19.93 13.62
N TYR A 194 5.33 -20.95 14.46
CA TYR A 194 5.01 -22.36 14.15
C TYR A 194 3.59 -22.76 14.56
N GLY A 195 2.81 -21.84 15.08
CA GLY A 195 1.45 -22.07 15.52
C GLY A 195 0.95 -20.98 16.44
N LYS A 196 -0.32 -21.06 16.82
CA LYS A 196 -0.97 -20.13 17.72
C LYS A 196 -1.81 -20.88 18.74
N SER A 197 -1.89 -20.39 19.97
CA SER A 197 -2.86 -20.86 20.96
C SER A 197 -3.77 -19.71 21.38
N TYR A 198 -5.00 -20.06 21.76
CA TYR A 198 -6.07 -19.12 22.01
C TYR A 198 -6.67 -19.32 23.39
N GLU A 199 -6.83 -18.23 24.13
CA GLU A 199 -7.74 -18.16 25.27
C GLU A 199 -9.04 -17.53 24.76
N LEU A 200 -10.17 -18.21 25.00
CA LEU A 200 -11.46 -17.89 24.42
C LEU A 200 -12.46 -17.51 25.50
N ASP A 201 -13.44 -16.68 25.16
CA ASP A 201 -14.63 -16.51 25.99
C ASP A 201 -15.62 -17.68 25.83
N SER A 202 -16.70 -17.66 26.60
CA SER A 202 -17.72 -18.73 26.59
C SER A 202 -18.43 -18.92 25.24
N CYS A 203 -18.31 -17.96 24.32
CA CYS A 203 -18.88 -18.01 22.98
C CYS A 203 -17.83 -18.37 21.91
N GLY A 204 -16.60 -18.70 22.30
CA GLY A 204 -15.52 -19.07 21.39
C GLY A 204 -14.76 -17.88 20.78
N ARG A 205 -14.99 -16.65 21.25
CA ARG A 205 -14.30 -15.45 20.74
C ARG A 205 -12.93 -15.31 21.41
N VAL A 206 -11.94 -14.92 20.62
CA VAL A 206 -10.56 -14.78 21.12
C VAL A 206 -10.46 -13.60 22.10
N LEU A 207 -9.93 -13.91 23.29
CA LEU A 207 -9.51 -12.96 24.32
C LEU A 207 -7.99 -12.75 24.30
N LYS A 208 -7.25 -13.81 23.97
CA LYS A 208 -5.79 -13.75 23.83
C LYS A 208 -5.30 -14.73 22.77
N GLU A 209 -4.34 -14.29 21.97
CA GLU A 209 -3.65 -15.10 20.97
C GLU A 209 -2.16 -15.15 21.32
N THR A 210 -1.61 -16.35 21.51
CA THR A 210 -0.18 -16.55 21.83
C THR A 210 0.52 -17.24 20.67
N ASN A 211 1.65 -16.67 20.23
CA ASN A 211 2.51 -17.23 19.20
C ASN A 211 3.31 -18.41 19.74
N LEU A 212 3.45 -19.47 18.93
CA LEU A 212 4.11 -20.72 19.32
C LEU A 212 5.35 -21.02 18.48
N GLY A 213 6.32 -21.67 19.12
CA GLY A 213 7.52 -22.23 18.51
C GLY A 213 7.35 -23.67 18.03
N PRO A 214 8.41 -24.27 17.46
CA PRO A 214 8.36 -25.61 16.88
C PRO A 214 8.02 -26.71 17.89
N ASP A 215 8.32 -26.49 19.18
CA ASP A 215 7.95 -27.39 20.28
C ASP A 215 6.53 -27.16 20.81
N GLY A 216 5.77 -26.25 20.19
CA GLY A 216 4.42 -25.90 20.56
C GLY A 216 4.31 -25.08 21.85
N LYS A 217 5.41 -24.49 22.34
CA LYS A 217 5.46 -23.56 23.47
C LYS A 217 5.50 -22.09 23.00
N PRO A 218 5.20 -21.11 23.88
CA PRO A 218 5.23 -19.71 23.51
C PRO A 218 6.58 -19.25 22.94
N LEU A 219 6.55 -18.61 21.77
CA LEU A 219 7.73 -18.06 21.08
C LEU A 219 7.40 -16.67 20.52
N PRO A 220 8.20 -15.64 20.81
CA PRO A 220 8.03 -14.34 20.18
C PRO A 220 8.27 -14.40 18.67
N SER A 221 7.46 -13.68 17.90
CA SER A 221 7.66 -13.54 16.47
C SER A 221 8.93 -12.75 16.15
N LYS A 222 9.34 -12.72 14.88
CA LYS A 222 10.46 -11.90 14.40
C LYS A 222 10.29 -10.43 14.83
N ILE A 223 9.08 -9.90 14.80
CA ILE A 223 8.83 -8.52 15.25
C ILE A 223 8.78 -8.35 16.77
N GLY A 224 9.00 -9.40 17.55
CA GLY A 224 9.13 -9.37 19.02
C GLY A 224 7.84 -9.63 19.79
N ILE A 225 6.72 -9.92 19.11
CA ILE A 225 5.42 -10.14 19.76
C ILE A 225 5.28 -11.61 20.20
N LEU A 226 5.11 -11.84 21.50
CA LEU A 226 4.79 -13.15 22.06
C LEU A 226 3.29 -13.44 22.02
N TYR A 227 2.46 -12.48 22.44
CA TYR A 227 1.02 -12.64 22.45
C TYR A 227 0.31 -11.30 22.28
N ALA A 228 -0.95 -11.36 21.86
CA ALA A 228 -1.87 -10.24 21.83
C ALA A 228 -3.09 -10.51 22.72
N GLU A 229 -3.58 -9.47 23.39
CA GLU A 229 -4.81 -9.52 24.21
C GLU A 229 -5.86 -8.56 23.65
N TYR A 230 -7.12 -8.94 23.80
CA TYR A 230 -8.28 -8.22 23.25
C TYR A 230 -9.30 -7.96 24.35
N ASP A 231 -9.49 -6.69 24.70
CA ASP A 231 -10.53 -6.25 25.62
C ASP A 231 -11.85 -6.10 24.88
N ARG A 232 -12.95 -6.54 25.49
CA ARG A 232 -14.30 -6.44 24.91
C ARG A 232 -15.25 -5.68 25.83
N ASP A 233 -16.20 -4.95 25.24
CA ASP A 233 -17.30 -4.34 25.99
C ASP A 233 -18.43 -5.35 26.31
N SER A 234 -19.49 -4.90 26.98
CA SER A 234 -20.66 -5.71 27.30
C SER A 234 -21.44 -6.18 26.07
N SER A 235 -21.30 -5.47 24.95
CA SER A 235 -21.80 -5.87 23.63
C SER A 235 -20.83 -6.83 22.94
N ALA A 236 -19.77 -7.28 23.59
CA ALA A 236 -18.73 -8.17 23.08
C ALA A 236 -17.97 -7.65 21.85
N CYS A 237 -17.98 -6.35 21.58
CA CYS A 237 -17.13 -5.72 20.58
C CYS A 237 -15.71 -5.55 21.12
N ILE A 238 -14.67 -5.76 20.31
CA ILE A 238 -13.28 -5.51 20.72
C ILE A 238 -13.09 -3.99 20.88
N VAL A 239 -12.85 -3.51 22.09
CA VAL A 239 -12.61 -2.08 22.36
C VAL A 239 -11.13 -1.74 22.42
N SER A 240 -10.27 -2.74 22.59
CA SER A 240 -8.82 -2.54 22.66
C SER A 240 -8.09 -3.83 22.28
N GLY A 241 -6.98 -3.70 21.54
CA GLY A 241 -6.05 -4.79 21.28
C GLY A 241 -4.63 -4.36 21.66
N LYS A 242 -3.90 -5.22 22.37
CA LYS A 242 -2.60 -4.92 23.00
C LYS A 242 -1.57 -5.99 22.63
N TYR A 243 -0.34 -5.59 22.34
CA TYR A 243 0.75 -6.48 21.95
C TYR A 243 1.80 -6.60 23.05
N PHE A 244 2.18 -7.83 23.40
CA PHE A 244 3.09 -8.13 24.50
C PHE A 244 4.33 -8.90 24.05
N GLY A 245 5.47 -8.54 24.65
CA GLY A 245 6.76 -9.18 24.40
C GLY A 245 6.99 -10.42 25.25
N ALA A 246 8.19 -10.99 25.13
CA ALA A 246 8.61 -12.16 25.91
C ALA A 246 8.67 -11.92 27.43
N ASP A 247 8.80 -10.67 27.84
CA ASP A 247 8.83 -10.21 29.23
C ASP A 247 7.43 -9.89 29.79
N SER A 248 6.38 -10.21 29.02
CA SER A 248 4.98 -9.92 29.33
C SER A 248 4.68 -8.43 29.52
N LYS A 249 5.48 -7.54 28.91
CA LYS A 249 5.21 -6.09 28.87
C LYS A 249 4.72 -5.67 27.49
N LEU A 250 4.01 -4.54 27.44
CA LEU A 250 3.62 -3.91 26.19
C LEU A 250 4.86 -3.63 25.34
N CYS A 251 4.84 -4.08 24.09
CA CYS A 251 5.91 -3.83 23.14
C CYS A 251 5.33 -3.34 21.81
N ILE A 252 6.13 -2.55 21.09
CA ILE A 252 5.70 -1.97 19.82
C ILE A 252 5.67 -3.08 18.77
N ASN A 253 4.53 -3.24 18.10
CA ASN A 253 4.44 -4.04 16.90
C ASN A 253 5.21 -3.31 15.78
N LYS A 254 6.38 -3.82 15.42
CA LYS A 254 7.31 -3.15 14.48
C LYS A 254 6.77 -2.98 13.06
N ASN A 255 5.74 -3.74 12.69
CA ASN A 255 5.04 -3.60 11.41
C ASN A 255 4.01 -2.47 11.46
N LEU A 256 3.41 -2.22 12.62
CA LEU A 256 2.30 -1.26 12.78
C LEU A 256 2.73 0.06 13.42
N GLY A 257 3.84 0.12 14.16
CA GLY A 257 4.34 1.33 14.83
C GLY A 257 3.78 1.59 16.23
N TYR A 258 2.76 0.86 16.66
CA TYR A 258 2.12 1.03 17.98
C TYR A 258 2.08 -0.27 18.81
N SER A 259 1.82 -0.15 20.12
CA SER A 259 1.71 -1.30 21.04
C SER A 259 0.26 -1.66 21.40
N GLN A 260 -0.66 -0.70 21.25
CA GLN A 260 -2.08 -0.86 21.51
C GLN A 260 -2.88 -0.08 20.47
N TYR A 261 -4.06 -0.58 20.10
CA TYR A 261 -5.09 0.20 19.44
C TYR A 261 -6.38 0.20 20.25
N ARG A 262 -7.22 1.23 20.07
CA ARG A 262 -8.53 1.35 20.72
C ARG A 262 -9.61 1.63 19.70
N LEU A 263 -10.78 1.03 19.89
CA LEU A 263 -11.92 1.11 18.99
C LEU A 263 -13.13 1.69 19.72
N LYS A 264 -13.90 2.52 19.01
CA LYS A 264 -15.24 2.94 19.44
C LYS A 264 -16.27 2.53 18.39
N TYR A 265 -17.49 2.34 18.85
CA TYR A 265 -18.59 1.83 18.04
C TYR A 265 -19.82 2.72 18.11
N ASP A 266 -20.63 2.70 17.05
CA ASP A 266 -22.02 3.16 17.11
C ASP A 266 -22.93 2.09 17.78
N LEU A 267 -24.23 2.41 17.88
CA LEU A 267 -25.25 1.51 18.45
C LEU A 267 -25.42 0.21 17.65
N TYR A 268 -25.01 0.18 16.38
CA TYR A 268 -25.08 -0.97 15.48
C TYR A 268 -23.74 -1.71 15.39
N ARG A 269 -22.81 -1.41 16.30
CA ARG A 269 -21.49 -2.07 16.44
C ARG A 269 -20.60 -1.82 15.22
N ASN A 270 -20.81 -0.75 14.46
CA ASN A 270 -19.89 -0.32 13.40
C ASN A 270 -18.78 0.54 14.02
N VAL A 271 -17.55 0.35 13.57
CA VAL A 271 -16.39 1.09 14.10
C VAL A 271 -16.49 2.54 13.66
N ILE A 272 -16.55 3.48 14.59
CA ILE A 272 -16.59 4.94 14.31
C ILE A 272 -15.26 5.64 14.61
N GLU A 273 -14.36 4.98 15.34
CA GLU A 273 -13.03 5.50 15.67
C GLU A 273 -12.05 4.35 15.89
N LEU A 274 -10.82 4.51 15.37
CA LEU A 274 -9.64 3.75 15.78
C LEU A 274 -8.55 4.73 16.20
N SER A 275 -7.82 4.44 17.28
CA SER A 275 -6.65 5.21 17.70
C SER A 275 -5.47 4.31 18.08
N CYS A 276 -4.25 4.78 17.80
CA CYS A 276 -2.98 4.06 17.96
C CYS A 276 -2.17 4.59 19.16
N TRP A 277 -1.68 3.69 20.01
CA TRP A 277 -1.06 4.02 21.30
C TRP A 277 0.27 3.31 21.50
N ASP A 278 1.28 4.03 21.97
CA ASP A 278 2.60 3.49 22.30
C ASP A 278 2.58 2.66 23.59
N ASN A 279 3.72 2.06 23.94
CA ASN A 279 3.85 1.21 25.13
C ASN A 279 3.86 2.00 26.45
N LYS A 280 3.86 3.33 26.40
CA LYS A 280 3.73 4.24 27.54
C LYS A 280 2.29 4.78 27.67
N GLY A 281 1.37 4.36 26.80
CA GLY A 281 -0.02 4.80 26.79
C GLY A 281 -0.24 6.20 26.21
N LYS A 282 0.70 6.71 25.41
CA LYS A 282 0.55 7.96 24.65
C LYS A 282 0.08 7.67 23.24
N LEU A 283 -0.70 8.58 22.68
CA LEU A 283 -1.13 8.51 21.29
C LEU A 283 0.10 8.62 20.35
N CYS A 284 0.21 7.72 19.38
CA CYS A 284 1.35 7.66 18.45
C CYS A 284 0.89 7.41 17.02
N LEU A 285 1.75 7.69 16.04
CA LEU A 285 1.47 7.41 14.64
C LEU A 285 1.57 5.90 14.38
N ASP A 286 0.69 5.38 13.52
CA ASP A 286 0.93 4.10 12.87
C ASP A 286 2.00 4.27 11.78
N LYS A 287 2.66 3.17 11.44
CA LYS A 287 3.79 3.16 10.49
C LYS A 287 3.38 3.12 9.02
N GLU A 288 2.14 2.73 8.72
CA GLU A 288 1.69 2.51 7.34
C GLU A 288 1.08 3.78 6.73
N ASP A 289 0.35 4.55 7.53
CA ASP A 289 -0.44 5.69 7.06
C ASP A 289 0.04 7.03 7.65
N ASP A 290 0.96 6.99 8.62
CA ASP A 290 1.45 8.13 9.40
C ASP A 290 0.30 8.88 10.11
N ILE A 291 -0.71 8.16 10.62
CA ILE A 291 -1.85 8.72 11.35
C ILE A 291 -1.91 8.19 12.79
N ALA A 292 -2.44 8.99 13.70
CA ALA A 292 -2.62 8.55 15.08
C ALA A 292 -4.01 7.98 15.34
N LYS A 293 -4.99 8.44 14.57
CA LYS A 293 -6.40 8.11 14.70
C LYS A 293 -7.10 8.28 13.36
N TYR A 294 -8.11 7.46 13.12
CA TYR A 294 -9.11 7.72 12.10
C TYR A 294 -10.54 7.63 12.67
N THR A 295 -11.47 8.32 12.02
CA THR A 295 -12.91 8.20 12.30
C THR A 295 -13.66 7.77 11.05
N THR A 296 -14.79 7.10 11.26
CA THR A 296 -15.66 6.61 10.20
C THR A 296 -17.10 7.04 10.46
N LYS A 297 -17.78 7.54 9.44
CA LYS A 297 -19.24 7.78 9.47
C LYS A 297 -19.95 6.84 8.53
N TYR A 298 -21.22 6.58 8.83
CA TYR A 298 -22.06 5.67 8.09
C TYR A 298 -23.34 6.39 7.63
N ASP A 299 -23.84 6.03 6.44
CA ASP A 299 -25.17 6.42 5.97
C ASP A 299 -26.28 5.60 6.67
N GLU A 300 -27.55 5.90 6.38
CA GLU A 300 -28.68 5.18 6.98
C GLU A 300 -28.72 3.69 6.60
N ARG A 301 -28.05 3.30 5.51
CA ARG A 301 -27.90 1.89 5.08
C ARG A 301 -26.63 1.27 5.68
N GLY A 302 -25.93 1.93 6.59
CA GLY A 302 -24.69 1.42 7.18
C GLY A 302 -23.50 1.42 6.22
N ASN A 303 -23.56 2.02 5.03
CA ASN A 303 -22.39 2.17 4.17
C ASN A 303 -21.49 3.28 4.72
N ILE A 304 -20.17 3.14 4.58
CA ILE A 304 -19.24 4.17 5.04
C ILE A 304 -19.37 5.42 4.19
N SER A 305 -19.89 6.52 4.73
CA SER A 305 -20.02 7.79 4.01
C SER A 305 -18.79 8.69 4.13
N GLU A 306 -17.98 8.52 5.18
CA GLU A 306 -16.80 9.35 5.45
C GLU A 306 -15.70 8.56 6.17
N PHE A 307 -14.44 8.79 5.78
CA PHE A 307 -13.23 8.45 6.54
C PHE A 307 -12.42 9.73 6.79
N ALA A 308 -12.00 10.00 8.02
CA ALA A 308 -11.15 11.14 8.35
C ALA A 308 -9.95 10.72 9.20
N TYR A 309 -8.81 11.38 8.98
CA TYR A 309 -7.49 11.04 9.51
C TYR A 309 -6.96 12.15 10.41
N PHE A 310 -6.36 11.77 11.55
CA PHE A 310 -5.94 12.69 12.59
C PHE A 310 -4.52 12.37 13.07
N GLY A 311 -3.75 13.43 13.32
CA GLY A 311 -2.42 13.36 13.91
C GLY A 311 -2.46 13.16 15.43
N ILE A 312 -1.29 13.11 16.07
CA ILE A 312 -1.20 12.84 17.52
C ILE A 312 -1.75 13.96 18.41
N ASN A 313 -1.91 15.17 17.86
CA ASN A 313 -2.55 16.31 18.52
C ASN A 313 -4.09 16.28 18.40
N GLY A 314 -4.65 15.25 17.74
CA GLY A 314 -6.07 15.11 17.51
C GLY A 314 -6.64 16.04 16.42
N GLN A 315 -5.79 16.76 15.69
CA GLN A 315 -6.20 17.60 14.56
C GLN A 315 -6.16 16.79 13.25
N PRO A 316 -6.96 17.18 12.23
CA PRO A 316 -6.87 16.59 10.90
C PRO A 316 -5.42 16.58 10.39
N SER A 317 -4.97 15.46 9.84
CA SER A 317 -3.60 15.31 9.33
C SER A 317 -3.62 14.59 7.99
N LEU A 318 -2.65 14.93 7.13
CA LEU A 318 -2.48 14.24 5.85
C LEU A 318 -1.98 12.81 6.10
N HIS A 319 -2.72 11.82 5.61
CA HIS A 319 -2.25 10.44 5.48
C HIS A 319 -1.28 10.34 4.28
N LYS A 320 -0.50 9.25 4.17
CA LYS A 320 0.48 8.94 3.07
C LYS A 320 0.06 9.21 1.60
N HIS A 321 -1.21 9.48 1.32
CA HIS A 321 -1.73 9.78 -0.03
C HIS A 321 -2.20 11.25 -0.17
N ARG A 322 -1.76 12.13 0.75
CA ARG A 322 -1.93 13.59 0.71
C ARG A 322 -3.37 14.11 0.88
N MET A 323 -4.16 13.42 1.70
CA MET A 323 -5.50 13.85 2.13
C MET A 323 -5.73 13.62 3.63
N ALA A 324 -6.61 14.41 4.24
CA ALA A 324 -7.03 14.23 5.64
C ALA A 324 -8.42 13.62 5.77
N LYS A 325 -9.21 13.57 4.68
CA LYS A 325 -10.55 12.98 4.69
C LYS A 325 -10.96 12.49 3.30
N SER A 326 -11.79 11.44 3.26
CA SER A 326 -12.45 10.92 2.08
C SER A 326 -13.95 10.79 2.32
N VAL A 327 -14.75 11.22 1.34
CA VAL A 327 -16.22 11.08 1.36
C VAL A 327 -16.64 10.14 0.23
N PHE A 328 -17.64 9.31 0.46
CA PHE A 328 -18.01 8.23 -0.45
C PHE A 328 -19.51 8.26 -0.81
N THR A 329 -19.82 8.22 -2.10
CA THR A 329 -21.18 8.03 -2.62
C THR A 329 -21.38 6.56 -3.01
N HIS A 330 -22.58 6.02 -2.76
CA HIS A 330 -22.89 4.60 -3.00
C HIS A 330 -24.09 4.40 -3.92
N ASP A 331 -24.04 3.37 -4.76
CA ASP A 331 -25.21 2.90 -5.53
C ASP A 331 -26.26 2.21 -4.63
N GLU A 332 -27.36 1.76 -5.23
CA GLU A 332 -28.44 1.04 -4.53
C GLU A 332 -27.98 -0.29 -3.91
N ARG A 333 -26.91 -0.89 -4.46
CA ARG A 333 -26.29 -2.13 -3.97
C ARG A 333 -25.25 -1.86 -2.88
N GLY A 334 -25.03 -0.60 -2.49
CA GLY A 334 -24.02 -0.22 -1.49
C GLY A 334 -22.59 -0.33 -2.00
N ASN A 335 -22.38 -0.31 -3.31
CA ASN A 335 -21.04 -0.17 -3.87
C ASN A 335 -20.66 1.31 -3.94
N VAL A 336 -19.42 1.65 -3.57
CA VAL A 336 -18.87 2.99 -3.81
C VAL A 336 -18.89 3.27 -5.31
N VAL A 337 -19.38 4.44 -5.72
CA VAL A 337 -19.38 4.93 -7.11
C VAL A 337 -18.60 6.24 -7.27
N GLU A 338 -18.35 6.96 -6.18
CA GLU A 338 -17.63 8.22 -6.16
C GLU A 338 -16.82 8.31 -4.87
N THR A 339 -15.64 8.92 -4.94
CA THR A 339 -14.81 9.25 -3.79
C THR A 339 -14.26 10.66 -3.96
N ASP A 340 -14.53 11.52 -2.97
CA ASP A 340 -14.01 12.89 -2.88
C ASP A 340 -12.90 12.97 -1.83
N TYR A 341 -11.81 13.66 -2.15
CA TYR A 341 -10.65 13.81 -1.26
C TYR A 341 -10.58 15.23 -0.68
N PHE A 342 -10.32 15.34 0.61
CA PHE A 342 -10.27 16.62 1.33
C PHE A 342 -9.00 16.77 2.16
N GLY A 343 -8.49 17.99 2.23
CA GLY A 343 -7.34 18.38 3.05
C GLY A 343 -7.70 18.54 4.52
N THR A 344 -6.72 18.92 5.31
CA THR A 344 -6.81 19.21 6.76
C THR A 344 -7.81 20.32 7.09
N ASN A 345 -7.94 21.30 6.19
CA ASN A 345 -8.93 22.38 6.25
C ASN A 345 -10.37 21.94 5.92
N GLY A 346 -10.58 20.65 5.60
CA GLY A 346 -11.88 20.09 5.27
C GLY A 346 -12.39 20.42 3.86
N LYS A 347 -11.56 21.01 3.00
CA LYS A 347 -11.90 21.42 1.63
C LYS A 347 -11.23 20.47 0.62
N PRO A 348 -11.72 20.36 -0.63
CA PRO A 348 -11.21 19.34 -1.52
C PRO A 348 -9.72 19.55 -1.85
N CYS A 349 -8.96 18.47 -1.91
CA CYS A 349 -7.51 18.50 -2.13
C CYS A 349 -7.06 17.46 -3.16
N LEU A 350 -5.86 17.65 -3.70
CA LEU A 350 -5.27 16.69 -4.62
C LEU A 350 -4.85 15.42 -3.87
N TYR A 351 -5.39 14.29 -4.28
CA TYR A 351 -4.86 12.96 -3.98
C TYR A 351 -3.46 12.83 -4.61
N VAL A 352 -2.67 11.84 -4.17
CA VAL A 352 -1.31 11.59 -4.68
C VAL A 352 -1.26 11.39 -6.20
N ASP A 353 -2.34 10.88 -6.81
CA ASP A 353 -2.48 10.72 -8.26
C ASP A 353 -2.81 12.03 -9.00
N GLY A 354 -3.02 13.13 -8.28
CA GLY A 354 -3.27 14.45 -8.87
C GLY A 354 -4.74 14.77 -9.17
N ASN A 355 -5.67 13.91 -8.76
CA ASN A 355 -7.12 14.12 -8.87
C ASN A 355 -7.73 14.53 -7.51
N THR A 356 -8.86 15.22 -7.51
CA THR A 356 -9.62 15.54 -6.28
C THR A 356 -10.84 14.64 -6.09
N LYS A 357 -11.24 13.94 -7.16
CA LYS A 357 -12.36 13.00 -7.17
C LYS A 357 -12.07 11.79 -8.03
N PHE A 358 -12.61 10.64 -7.66
CA PHE A 358 -12.54 9.40 -8.42
C PHE A 358 -13.93 8.79 -8.57
N ILE A 359 -14.39 8.62 -9.81
CA ILE A 359 -15.65 7.95 -10.14
C ILE A 359 -15.35 6.53 -10.61
N GLN A 360 -16.16 5.58 -10.17
CA GLN A 360 -16.00 4.17 -10.53
C GLN A 360 -17.36 3.55 -10.90
N LYS A 361 -17.39 2.78 -12.00
CA LYS A 361 -18.55 1.98 -12.38
C LYS A 361 -18.28 0.51 -12.12
N ARG A 362 -19.33 -0.20 -11.68
CA ARG A 362 -19.25 -1.62 -11.34
C ARG A 362 -20.31 -2.44 -12.05
N ASP A 363 -19.91 -3.63 -12.51
CA ASP A 363 -20.83 -4.60 -13.08
C ASP A 363 -21.78 -5.19 -12.02
N LYS A 364 -22.66 -6.10 -12.44
CA LYS A 364 -23.61 -6.81 -11.55
C LYS A 364 -22.94 -7.60 -10.42
N ASN A 365 -21.70 -8.03 -10.61
CA ASN A 365 -20.90 -8.82 -9.67
C ASN A 365 -20.02 -7.92 -8.75
N GLY A 366 -20.08 -6.59 -8.92
CA GLY A 366 -19.30 -5.64 -8.16
C GLY A 366 -17.87 -5.41 -8.68
N ASN A 367 -17.49 -6.00 -9.82
CA ASN A 367 -16.18 -5.75 -10.43
C ASN A 367 -16.13 -4.34 -11.00
N MET A 368 -15.02 -3.63 -10.79
CA MET A 368 -14.83 -2.27 -11.32
C MET A 368 -14.53 -2.35 -12.81
N VAL A 369 -15.51 -1.97 -13.62
CA VAL A 369 -15.41 -2.01 -15.10
C VAL A 369 -14.93 -0.68 -15.67
N GLU A 370 -14.97 0.38 -14.88
CA GLU A 370 -14.50 1.70 -15.29
C GLU A 370 -14.04 2.52 -14.09
N GLY A 371 -12.97 3.30 -14.27
CA GLY A 371 -12.50 4.29 -13.32
C GLY A 371 -12.15 5.59 -14.03
N ILE A 372 -12.60 6.71 -13.47
CA ILE A 372 -12.54 8.06 -14.04
C ILE A 372 -11.92 8.99 -13.00
N LEU A 373 -10.87 9.71 -13.39
CA LEU A 373 -10.19 10.66 -12.53
C LEU A 373 -10.64 12.09 -12.86
N LEU A 374 -11.10 12.81 -11.83
CA LEU A 374 -11.61 14.17 -11.98
C LEU A 374 -10.82 15.19 -11.15
N ASP A 375 -10.66 16.38 -11.72
CA ASP A 375 -10.10 17.54 -11.03
C ASP A 375 -11.14 18.23 -10.13
N ILE A 376 -10.74 19.37 -9.56
CA ILE A 376 -11.53 20.15 -8.60
C ILE A 376 -12.80 20.75 -9.20
N ASP A 377 -12.84 20.84 -10.53
CA ASP A 377 -13.95 21.39 -11.30
C ASP A 377 -14.79 20.27 -11.95
N ASP A 378 -14.58 19.02 -11.52
CA ASP A 378 -15.22 17.80 -12.03
C ASP A 378 -14.92 17.49 -13.52
N ASN A 379 -13.82 18.01 -14.06
CA ASN A 379 -13.35 17.68 -15.41
C ASN A 379 -12.37 16.49 -15.38
N LEU A 380 -12.28 15.74 -16.48
CA LEU A 380 -11.27 14.68 -16.64
C LEU A 380 -9.87 15.25 -16.40
N CYS A 381 -9.05 14.53 -15.64
CA CYS A 381 -7.67 14.94 -15.38
C CYS A 381 -6.69 13.77 -15.51
N ILE A 382 -5.45 14.07 -15.90
CA ILE A 382 -4.42 13.05 -16.12
C ILE A 382 -3.79 12.65 -14.79
N SER A 383 -3.85 11.36 -14.47
CA SER A 383 -3.15 10.78 -13.32
C SER A 383 -1.64 11.04 -13.40
N LYS A 384 -1.08 11.64 -12.36
CA LYS A 384 0.37 11.79 -12.19
C LYS A 384 1.09 10.45 -12.06
N ILE A 385 0.42 9.39 -11.64
CA ILE A 385 1.03 8.05 -11.48
C ILE A 385 0.89 7.24 -12.75
N TYR A 386 -0.29 7.24 -13.39
CA TYR A 386 -0.58 6.34 -14.50
C TYR A 386 -0.54 6.99 -15.88
N GLY A 387 -0.64 8.32 -15.97
CA GLY A 387 -0.64 9.07 -17.24
C GLY A 387 -1.92 8.90 -18.05
N ILE A 388 -3.05 8.64 -17.39
CA ILE A 388 -4.37 8.37 -18.01
C ILE A 388 -5.43 9.19 -17.29
N ALA A 389 -6.55 9.49 -17.95
CA ALA A 389 -7.72 10.13 -17.31
C ALA A 389 -8.83 9.11 -17.00
N ARG A 390 -8.90 8.03 -17.78
CA ARG A 390 -9.87 6.96 -17.60
C ARG A 390 -9.29 5.59 -17.95
N PHE A 391 -9.80 4.55 -17.31
CA PHE A 391 -9.57 3.17 -17.73
C PHE A 391 -10.87 2.38 -17.77
N ALA A 392 -10.94 1.40 -18.67
CA ALA A 392 -12.00 0.42 -18.75
C ALA A 392 -11.44 -0.99 -18.49
N SER A 393 -12.23 -1.87 -17.89
CA SER A 393 -11.83 -3.23 -17.54
C SER A 393 -12.91 -4.25 -17.91
N LYS A 394 -12.48 -5.42 -18.40
CA LYS A 394 -13.36 -6.56 -18.69
C LYS A 394 -12.97 -7.77 -17.85
N PHE A 395 -13.97 -8.54 -17.46
CA PHE A 395 -13.82 -9.73 -16.64
C PHE A 395 -14.45 -10.95 -17.32
N ASP A 396 -13.86 -12.13 -17.11
CA ASP A 396 -14.48 -13.39 -17.51
C ASP A 396 -15.62 -13.80 -16.56
N GLU A 397 -16.28 -14.94 -16.84
CA GLU A 397 -17.37 -15.47 -16.02
C GLU A 397 -16.95 -15.86 -14.59
N HIS A 398 -15.66 -16.02 -14.34
CA HIS A 398 -15.08 -16.31 -13.03
C HIS A 398 -14.59 -15.03 -12.31
N GLY A 399 -14.78 -13.85 -12.90
CA GLY A 399 -14.33 -12.58 -12.35
C GLY A 399 -12.82 -12.32 -12.46
N ASN A 400 -12.11 -13.03 -13.34
CA ASN A 400 -10.72 -12.70 -13.64
C ASN A 400 -10.67 -11.51 -14.61
N LEU A 401 -9.81 -10.53 -14.34
CA LEU A 401 -9.57 -9.39 -15.22
C LEU A 401 -8.89 -9.87 -16.50
N ILE A 402 -9.57 -9.82 -17.64
CA ILE A 402 -9.07 -10.28 -18.94
C ILE A 402 -8.59 -9.14 -19.84
N GLU A 403 -9.05 -7.90 -19.60
CA GLU A 403 -8.66 -6.74 -20.40
C GLU A 403 -8.66 -5.47 -19.55
N THR A 404 -7.69 -4.60 -19.77
CA THR A 404 -7.71 -3.21 -19.31
C THR A 404 -7.28 -2.29 -20.44
N SER A 405 -8.06 -1.25 -20.71
CA SER A 405 -7.80 -0.25 -21.76
C SER A 405 -7.73 1.14 -21.13
N TYR A 406 -6.88 2.00 -21.67
CA TYR A 406 -6.55 3.31 -21.12
C TYR A 406 -6.94 4.45 -22.07
N PHE A 407 -7.40 5.56 -21.50
CA PHE A 407 -7.93 6.69 -22.26
C PHE A 407 -7.40 8.03 -21.72
N ASP A 408 -7.21 8.98 -22.63
CA ASP A 408 -6.77 10.34 -22.34
C ASP A 408 -7.95 11.24 -21.89
N ILE A 409 -7.66 12.55 -21.78
CA ILE A 409 -8.62 13.57 -21.34
C ILE A 409 -9.76 13.78 -22.34
N ASP A 410 -9.55 13.43 -23.61
CA ASP A 410 -10.52 13.55 -24.70
C ASP A 410 -11.27 12.22 -24.93
N ASP A 411 -11.10 11.26 -24.03
CA ASP A 411 -11.68 9.91 -24.08
C ASP A 411 -11.18 9.03 -25.25
N ASN A 412 -10.04 9.38 -25.84
CA ASN A 412 -9.42 8.57 -26.90
C ASN A 412 -8.47 7.51 -26.29
N PRO A 413 -8.33 6.33 -26.92
CA PRO A 413 -7.33 5.35 -26.51
C PRO A 413 -5.93 5.97 -26.48
N CYS A 414 -5.22 5.82 -25.35
CA CYS A 414 -3.93 6.46 -25.15
C CYS A 414 -2.92 5.53 -24.49
N LEU A 415 -1.63 5.86 -24.62
CA LEU A 415 -0.57 5.14 -23.93
C LEU A 415 -0.50 5.60 -22.46
N ASN A 416 -0.52 4.66 -21.53
CA ASN A 416 -0.18 4.93 -20.15
C ASN A 416 1.34 5.26 -20.00
N LYS A 417 1.79 5.58 -18.78
CA LYS A 417 3.23 5.87 -18.55
C LYS A 417 4.18 4.73 -18.94
N ASP A 418 3.70 3.49 -18.92
CA ASP A 418 4.44 2.29 -19.34
C ASP A 418 4.48 2.10 -20.87
N GLY A 419 3.84 2.99 -21.64
CA GLY A 419 3.81 2.90 -23.11
C GLY A 419 2.80 1.90 -23.65
N VAL A 420 1.76 1.55 -22.88
CA VAL A 420 0.76 0.54 -23.24
C VAL A 420 -0.62 1.18 -23.25
N ALA A 421 -1.42 0.93 -24.31
CA ALA A 421 -2.81 1.39 -24.40
C ALA A 421 -3.80 0.34 -23.90
N LYS A 422 -3.45 -0.94 -24.04
CA LYS A 422 -4.30 -2.05 -23.61
C LYS A 422 -3.48 -3.24 -23.13
N ASN A 423 -3.94 -3.87 -22.06
CA ASN A 423 -3.39 -5.12 -21.54
C ASN A 423 -4.44 -6.22 -21.62
N ILE A 424 -4.08 -7.40 -22.15
CA ILE A 424 -4.92 -8.60 -22.16
C ILE A 424 -4.28 -9.67 -21.28
N LYS A 425 -5.10 -10.37 -20.49
CA LYS A 425 -4.68 -11.47 -19.61
C LYS A 425 -5.44 -12.75 -19.92
N LYS A 426 -4.72 -13.88 -19.89
CA LYS A 426 -5.33 -15.22 -19.97
C LYS A 426 -5.05 -16.01 -18.71
N TYR A 427 -5.95 -16.93 -18.39
CA TYR A 427 -5.88 -17.73 -17.17
C TYR A 427 -5.95 -19.23 -17.46
N ASP A 428 -5.33 -20.06 -16.62
CA ASP A 428 -5.59 -21.51 -16.60
C ASP A 428 -6.93 -21.82 -15.91
N THR A 429 -7.36 -23.09 -15.92
CA THR A 429 -8.60 -23.54 -15.26
C THR A 429 -8.59 -23.35 -13.74
N ARG A 430 -7.42 -23.04 -13.17
CA ARG A 430 -7.19 -22.74 -11.77
C ARG A 430 -7.26 -21.22 -11.50
N GLY A 431 -7.42 -20.38 -12.52
CA GLY A 431 -7.48 -18.92 -12.38
C GLY A 431 -6.10 -18.27 -12.17
N ASN A 432 -5.01 -18.96 -12.53
CA ASN A 432 -3.66 -18.41 -12.58
C ASN A 432 -3.43 -17.68 -13.90
N PRO A 433 -2.78 -16.51 -13.88
CA PRO A 433 -2.44 -15.80 -15.10
C PRO A 433 -1.39 -16.62 -15.87
N ILE A 434 -1.69 -17.06 -17.08
CA ILE A 434 -0.75 -17.80 -17.93
C ILE A 434 -0.19 -16.94 -19.06
N GLU A 435 -0.80 -15.79 -19.32
CA GLU A 435 -0.37 -14.83 -20.34
C GLU A 435 -0.75 -13.41 -19.93
N ILE A 436 0.17 -12.46 -20.12
CA ILE A 436 -0.11 -11.01 -20.11
C ILE A 436 0.47 -10.45 -21.41
N ALA A 437 -0.33 -9.68 -22.15
CA ALA A 437 0.03 -9.11 -23.44
C ALA A 437 -0.27 -7.61 -23.48
N CYS A 438 0.68 -6.83 -24.00
CA CYS A 438 0.61 -5.38 -24.14
C CYS A 438 0.33 -4.98 -25.59
N PHE A 439 -0.57 -4.02 -25.78
CA PHE A 439 -0.99 -3.52 -27.08
C PHE A 439 -0.90 -1.99 -27.15
N ASP A 440 -0.54 -1.49 -28.32
CA ASP A 440 -0.60 -0.06 -28.65
C ASP A 440 -2.03 0.40 -28.99
N ILE A 441 -2.14 1.66 -29.41
CA ILE A 441 -3.41 2.30 -29.77
C ILE A 441 -4.07 1.68 -31.02
N ASP A 442 -3.29 0.97 -31.84
CA ASP A 442 -3.73 0.35 -33.10
C ASP A 442 -4.00 -1.16 -32.92
N ASP A 443 -4.08 -1.64 -31.68
CA ASP A 443 -4.26 -3.05 -31.31
C ASP A 443 -3.14 -3.99 -31.79
N ASN A 444 -1.94 -3.47 -32.03
CA ASN A 444 -0.75 -4.28 -32.32
C ASN A 444 0.04 -4.54 -31.04
N TYR A 445 0.80 -5.64 -31.01
CA TYR A 445 1.73 -5.91 -29.91
C TYR A 445 2.74 -4.77 -29.77
N CYS A 446 2.86 -4.22 -28.56
CA CYS A 446 3.84 -3.18 -28.24
C CYS A 446 4.70 -3.59 -27.04
N LEU A 447 5.88 -2.99 -26.90
CA LEU A 447 6.74 -3.25 -25.74
C LEU A 447 6.32 -2.37 -24.55
N SER A 448 6.11 -2.99 -23.40
CA SER A 448 6.08 -2.28 -22.12
C SER A 448 7.46 -1.69 -21.81
N LYS A 449 7.53 -0.45 -21.32
CA LYS A 449 8.79 0.18 -20.90
C LYS A 449 9.41 -0.54 -19.70
N ALA A 450 8.59 -1.06 -18.79
CA ALA A 450 9.03 -1.76 -17.59
C ALA A 450 9.69 -3.12 -17.91
N SER A 451 9.04 -3.94 -18.72
CA SER A 451 9.53 -5.29 -19.04
C SER A 451 10.42 -5.35 -20.29
N ALA A 452 10.29 -4.38 -21.21
CA ALA A 452 10.81 -4.45 -22.58
C ALA A 452 10.29 -5.67 -23.37
N THR A 453 9.06 -6.11 -23.08
CA THR A 453 8.40 -7.26 -23.71
C THR A 453 7.00 -6.88 -24.14
N ALA A 454 6.48 -7.58 -25.15
CA ALA A 454 5.09 -7.42 -25.59
C ALA A 454 4.16 -8.47 -25.00
N LYS A 455 4.71 -9.62 -24.60
CA LYS A 455 3.95 -10.70 -23.98
C LYS A 455 4.82 -11.51 -23.04
N ASP A 456 4.24 -11.84 -21.89
CA ASP A 456 4.83 -12.69 -20.87
C ASP A 456 3.95 -13.94 -20.69
N ALA A 457 4.56 -15.12 -20.68
CA ALA A 457 3.87 -16.39 -20.46
C ALA A 457 4.37 -17.07 -19.18
N TYR A 458 3.46 -17.53 -18.33
CA TYR A 458 3.76 -18.04 -16.99
C TYR A 458 3.48 -19.54 -16.88
N LYS A 459 4.33 -20.24 -16.15
CA LYS A 459 4.18 -21.68 -15.87
C LYS A 459 4.18 -21.94 -14.37
N TYR A 460 3.21 -22.73 -13.92
CA TYR A 460 3.06 -23.12 -12.52
C TYR A 460 3.15 -24.62 -12.34
N ASP A 461 3.71 -25.07 -11.23
CA ASP A 461 3.61 -26.47 -10.81
C ASP A 461 2.20 -26.81 -10.26
N ALA A 462 2.02 -28.05 -9.81
CA ALA A 462 0.78 -28.51 -9.19
C ALA A 462 0.45 -27.78 -7.87
N TYR A 463 1.44 -27.12 -7.26
CA TYR A 463 1.37 -26.40 -5.99
C TYR A 463 1.31 -24.88 -6.16
N TRP A 464 1.04 -24.40 -7.38
CA TRP A 464 0.86 -22.98 -7.70
C TRP A 464 2.14 -22.15 -7.55
N ASN A 465 3.31 -22.80 -7.48
CA ASN A 465 4.59 -22.12 -7.52
C ASN A 465 4.94 -21.74 -8.97
N LEU A 466 5.47 -20.54 -9.18
CA LEU A 466 5.88 -20.07 -10.48
C LEU A 466 7.21 -20.72 -10.87
N VAL A 467 7.17 -21.73 -11.73
CA VAL A 467 8.36 -22.49 -12.15
C VAL A 467 9.03 -21.92 -13.40
N GLY A 468 8.37 -21.00 -14.11
CA GLY A 468 9.03 -20.22 -15.15
C GLY A 468 8.19 -19.11 -15.76
N ILE A 469 8.90 -18.18 -16.41
CA ILE A 469 8.34 -17.09 -17.22
C ILE A 469 9.09 -17.07 -18.56
N SER A 470 8.36 -16.95 -19.66
CA SER A 470 8.91 -16.76 -21.01
C SER A 470 8.46 -15.42 -21.59
N TYR A 471 9.37 -14.72 -22.26
CA TYR A 471 9.20 -13.35 -22.73
C TYR A 471 9.21 -13.28 -24.26
N PHE A 472 8.28 -12.53 -24.84
CA PHE A 472 8.10 -12.43 -26.28
C PHE A 472 8.05 -10.98 -26.77
N GLY A 473 8.62 -10.74 -27.94
CA GLY A 473 8.64 -9.43 -28.60
C GLY A 473 7.37 -9.18 -29.42
N ILE A 474 7.36 -8.04 -30.12
CA ILE A 474 6.23 -7.62 -30.97
C ILE A 474 5.94 -8.60 -32.12
N ASP A 475 6.94 -9.39 -32.55
CA ASP A 475 6.79 -10.42 -33.57
C ASP A 475 6.32 -11.78 -33.02
N GLY A 476 6.00 -11.83 -31.72
CA GLY A 476 5.55 -13.03 -31.02
C GLY A 476 6.64 -14.08 -30.76
N LYS A 477 7.91 -13.79 -31.07
CA LYS A 477 9.04 -14.71 -30.82
C LYS A 477 9.74 -14.40 -29.50
N PRO A 478 10.48 -15.37 -28.92
CA PRO A 478 11.26 -15.12 -27.71
C PRO A 478 12.18 -13.91 -27.88
N CYS A 479 12.12 -12.97 -26.93
CA CYS A 479 12.97 -11.78 -26.92
C CYS A 479 13.64 -11.62 -25.55
N LEU A 480 14.73 -10.85 -25.51
CA LEU A 480 15.34 -10.48 -24.22
C LEU A 480 14.48 -9.40 -23.56
N ASN A 481 14.16 -9.61 -22.28
CA ASN A 481 13.53 -8.59 -21.46
C ASN A 481 14.54 -7.48 -21.07
N SER A 482 14.07 -6.51 -20.28
CA SER A 482 14.88 -5.39 -19.79
C SER A 482 16.09 -5.81 -18.93
N PHE A 483 16.17 -7.08 -18.51
CA PHE A 483 17.26 -7.68 -17.72
C PHE A 483 18.19 -8.62 -18.52
N GLY A 484 17.96 -8.76 -19.83
CA GLY A 484 18.86 -9.45 -20.75
C GLY A 484 18.65 -10.96 -20.89
N PHE A 485 17.46 -11.49 -20.60
CA PHE A 485 17.13 -12.91 -20.80
C PHE A 485 15.71 -13.09 -21.37
N ALA A 486 15.46 -14.22 -22.02
CA ALA A 486 14.18 -14.54 -22.67
C ALA A 486 13.31 -15.55 -21.90
N GLU A 487 13.91 -16.31 -20.98
CA GLU A 487 13.17 -17.18 -20.07
C GLU A 487 13.88 -17.26 -18.72
N LEU A 488 13.11 -17.40 -17.64
CA LEU A 488 13.61 -17.77 -16.32
C LEU A 488 12.94 -19.04 -15.82
N LYS A 489 13.67 -19.85 -15.05
CA LYS A 489 13.15 -21.07 -14.41
C LYS A 489 13.52 -21.11 -12.94
N GLY A 490 12.53 -21.38 -12.08
CA GLY A 490 12.69 -21.45 -10.63
C GLY A 490 12.57 -22.87 -10.08
N LYS A 491 13.35 -23.19 -9.04
CA LYS A 491 13.16 -24.40 -8.23
C LYS A 491 12.90 -24.03 -6.78
N TYR A 492 12.06 -24.83 -6.14
CA TYR A 492 11.60 -24.61 -4.77
C TYR A 492 11.96 -25.80 -3.87
N ASP A 493 12.25 -25.52 -2.60
CA ASP A 493 12.38 -26.56 -1.58
C ASP A 493 11.02 -27.06 -1.07
N GLU A 494 11.06 -27.88 -0.04
CA GLU A 494 9.87 -28.41 0.63
C GLU A 494 9.03 -27.34 1.35
N ASN A 495 9.64 -26.21 1.70
CA ASN A 495 9.06 -25.07 2.38
C ASN A 495 8.70 -23.94 1.38
N ASN A 496 8.60 -24.25 0.08
CA ASN A 496 8.31 -23.27 -0.98
C ASN A 496 9.27 -22.06 -1.00
N ASN A 497 10.50 -22.21 -0.48
CA ASN A 497 11.54 -21.21 -0.68
C ASN A 497 12.19 -21.43 -2.04
N ILE A 498 12.47 -20.35 -2.76
CA ILE A 498 13.19 -20.43 -4.03
C ILE A 498 14.67 -20.74 -3.76
N ILE A 499 15.12 -21.93 -4.14
CA ILE A 499 16.50 -22.39 -3.91
C ILE A 499 17.38 -22.25 -5.14
N GLU A 500 16.77 -22.12 -6.33
CA GLU A 500 17.49 -21.95 -7.59
C GLU A 500 16.69 -21.10 -8.57
N THR A 501 17.38 -20.23 -9.31
CA THR A 501 16.84 -19.54 -10.48
C THR A 501 17.85 -19.57 -11.61
N THR A 502 17.42 -19.94 -12.82
CA THR A 502 18.27 -19.98 -14.04
C THR A 502 17.69 -19.10 -15.14
N PHE A 503 18.56 -18.46 -15.93
CA PHE A 503 18.18 -17.52 -17.01
C PHE A 503 18.62 -18.06 -18.36
N TRP A 504 17.76 -17.93 -19.36
CA TRP A 504 17.93 -18.55 -20.68
C TRP A 504 17.77 -17.51 -21.80
N ASP A 505 18.57 -17.64 -22.87
CA ASP A 505 18.53 -16.77 -24.05
C ASP A 505 17.37 -17.13 -24.99
N THR A 506 17.26 -16.38 -26.10
CA THR A 506 16.23 -16.59 -27.13
C THR A 506 16.36 -17.92 -27.90
N LYS A 507 17.48 -18.63 -27.74
CA LYS A 507 17.75 -19.94 -28.34
C LYS A 507 17.54 -21.09 -27.34
N GLY A 508 17.18 -20.79 -26.09
CA GLY A 508 17.00 -21.79 -25.05
C GLY A 508 18.33 -22.35 -24.52
N ASN A 509 19.37 -21.54 -24.42
CA ASN A 509 20.61 -21.86 -23.69
C ASN A 509 20.75 -21.01 -22.42
N PRO A 510 21.40 -21.49 -21.33
CA PRO A 510 21.71 -20.65 -20.18
C PRO A 510 22.51 -19.41 -20.58
N CYS A 511 22.14 -18.25 -20.06
CA CYS A 511 22.73 -16.97 -20.46
C CYS A 511 23.02 -16.06 -19.27
N ILE A 512 23.98 -15.15 -19.44
CA ILE A 512 24.32 -14.16 -18.43
C ILE A 512 23.31 -13.01 -18.48
N ASN A 513 22.65 -12.73 -17.36
CA ASN A 513 21.76 -11.58 -17.22
C ASN A 513 22.55 -10.26 -16.99
N LYS A 514 21.85 -9.12 -16.92
CA LYS A 514 22.47 -7.81 -16.61
C LYS A 514 23.17 -7.72 -15.25
N PHE A 515 23.01 -8.73 -14.39
CA PHE A 515 23.68 -8.84 -13.09
C PHE A 515 24.90 -9.78 -13.13
N ASN A 516 25.38 -10.17 -14.31
CA ASN A 516 26.58 -10.97 -14.57
C ASN A 516 26.55 -12.44 -14.08
N TYR A 517 25.37 -13.08 -14.01
CA TYR A 517 25.28 -14.52 -13.74
C TYR A 517 24.18 -15.20 -14.55
N ALA A 518 24.28 -16.52 -14.72
CA ALA A 518 23.29 -17.36 -15.41
C ALA A 518 22.43 -18.17 -14.44
N LYS A 519 22.91 -18.37 -13.21
CA LYS A 519 22.18 -19.05 -12.15
C LYS A 519 22.46 -18.42 -10.78
N VAL A 520 21.45 -18.42 -9.92
CA VAL A 520 21.58 -18.07 -8.50
C VAL A 520 21.01 -19.19 -7.64
N CYS A 521 21.72 -19.56 -6.57
CA CYS A 521 21.28 -20.54 -5.58
C CYS A 521 21.18 -19.91 -4.19
N ARG A 522 20.18 -20.32 -3.41
CA ARG A 522 19.90 -19.77 -2.07
C ARG A 522 19.79 -20.85 -1.02
N LYS A 523 20.15 -20.50 0.22
CA LYS A 523 19.90 -21.34 1.40
C LYS A 523 19.24 -20.53 2.50
N TYR A 524 18.46 -21.21 3.32
CA TYR A 524 17.66 -20.63 4.38
C TYR A 524 17.94 -21.33 5.71
N ASP A 525 17.81 -20.59 6.82
CA ASP A 525 17.76 -21.19 8.16
C ASP A 525 16.36 -21.74 8.48
N GLU A 526 16.20 -22.35 9.66
CA GLU A 526 14.91 -22.88 10.15
C GLU A 526 13.83 -21.81 10.32
N LYS A 527 14.20 -20.53 10.41
CA LYS A 527 13.28 -19.38 10.50
C LYS A 527 13.00 -18.77 9.11
N ARG A 528 13.42 -19.43 8.02
CA ARG A 528 13.32 -18.94 6.63
C ARG A 528 14.07 -17.63 6.36
N ASN A 529 15.05 -17.28 7.19
CA ASN A 529 15.94 -16.19 6.82
C ASN A 529 16.94 -16.72 5.80
N MET A 530 17.12 -16.02 4.69
CA MET A 530 18.13 -16.38 3.69
C MET A 530 19.51 -16.23 4.35
N ILE A 531 20.30 -17.30 4.42
CA ILE A 531 21.63 -17.29 5.05
C ILE A 531 22.77 -17.32 4.02
N GLU A 532 22.47 -17.71 2.78
CA GLU A 532 23.42 -17.79 1.69
C GLU A 532 22.74 -17.47 0.36
N GLU A 533 23.41 -16.70 -0.48
CA GLU A 533 23.09 -16.52 -1.91
C GLU A 533 24.38 -16.67 -2.74
N ALA A 534 24.39 -17.51 -3.78
CA ALA A 534 25.57 -17.84 -4.57
C ALA A 534 25.27 -17.75 -6.08
N TYR A 535 26.22 -17.21 -6.86
CA TYR A 535 26.05 -16.91 -8.29
C TYR A 535 26.95 -17.80 -9.16
N PHE A 536 26.40 -18.26 -10.29
CA PHE A 536 27.07 -19.21 -11.19
C PHE A 536 26.97 -18.77 -12.65
N GLY A 537 28.02 -19.05 -13.41
CA GLY A 537 28.11 -18.78 -14.84
C GLY A 537 27.38 -19.82 -15.69
N ILE A 538 27.48 -19.68 -17.01
CA ILE A 538 26.88 -20.60 -17.99
C ILE A 538 27.45 -22.03 -17.91
N ASP A 539 28.64 -22.20 -17.33
CA ASP A 539 29.33 -23.48 -17.14
C ASP A 539 29.07 -24.11 -15.77
N ASP A 540 28.11 -23.56 -15.03
CA ASP A 540 27.74 -23.95 -13.67
C ASP A 540 28.88 -23.85 -12.63
N LYS A 541 29.84 -22.95 -12.86
CA LYS A 541 30.89 -22.64 -11.88
C LYS A 541 30.62 -21.29 -11.19
N PRO A 542 31.08 -21.10 -9.94
CA PRO A 542 30.97 -19.82 -9.26
C PRO A 542 31.51 -18.67 -10.12
N CYS A 543 30.71 -17.62 -10.30
CA CYS A 543 31.09 -16.43 -11.06
C CYS A 543 30.84 -15.16 -10.24
N LEU A 544 31.44 -14.06 -10.63
CA LEU A 544 31.19 -12.76 -10.00
C LEU A 544 29.93 -12.14 -10.59
N ASN A 545 29.01 -11.70 -9.73
CA ASN A 545 27.91 -10.84 -10.12
C ASN A 545 28.40 -9.42 -10.50
N SER A 546 27.48 -8.54 -10.88
CA SER A 546 27.79 -7.16 -11.26
C SER A 546 28.43 -6.33 -10.14
N ASN A 547 28.35 -6.79 -8.89
CA ASN A 547 28.99 -6.18 -7.71
C ASN A 547 30.33 -6.83 -7.34
N GLY A 548 30.87 -7.74 -8.15
CA GLY A 548 32.15 -8.40 -7.89
C GLY A 548 32.07 -9.47 -6.80
N ILE A 549 30.90 -10.06 -6.56
CA ILE A 549 30.65 -11.03 -5.48
C ILE A 549 30.24 -12.37 -6.11
N ALA A 550 30.79 -13.49 -5.64
CA ALA A 550 30.35 -14.83 -6.03
C ALA A 550 29.38 -15.46 -5.03
N LYS A 551 29.47 -15.06 -3.75
CA LYS A 551 28.59 -15.54 -2.69
C LYS A 551 28.42 -14.52 -1.57
N VAL A 552 27.20 -14.39 -1.07
CA VAL A 552 26.82 -13.57 0.08
C VAL A 552 26.43 -14.47 1.24
N ILE A 553 26.91 -14.18 2.46
CA ILE A 553 26.56 -14.86 3.70
C ILE A 553 25.88 -13.87 4.66
N LEU A 554 24.72 -14.25 5.19
CA LEU A 554 23.86 -13.40 6.01
C LEU A 554 23.76 -13.93 7.45
N ARG A 555 23.67 -13.01 8.42
CA ARG A 555 23.39 -13.32 9.82
C ARG A 555 22.29 -12.43 10.36
N TYR A 556 21.57 -12.97 11.34
CA TYR A 556 20.40 -12.33 11.93
C TYR A 556 20.48 -12.38 13.45
N ASP A 557 19.84 -11.43 14.12
CA ASP A 557 19.58 -11.52 15.57
C ASP A 557 18.37 -12.44 15.86
N LYS A 558 18.01 -12.56 17.13
CA LYS A 558 16.87 -13.40 17.56
C LYS A 558 15.51 -12.92 17.01
N TYR A 559 15.43 -11.64 16.63
CA TYR A 559 14.26 -10.97 16.07
C TYR A 559 14.26 -11.03 14.52
N GLY A 560 15.25 -11.65 13.89
CA GLY A 560 15.32 -11.70 12.43
C GLY A 560 15.74 -10.38 11.78
N ASN A 561 16.29 -9.43 12.55
CA ASN A 561 16.97 -8.27 11.96
C ASN A 561 18.33 -8.71 11.42
N ARG A 562 18.70 -8.26 10.22
CA ARG A 562 19.97 -8.61 9.59
C ARG A 562 21.12 -7.91 10.29
N THR A 563 21.95 -8.66 11.01
CA THR A 563 23.07 -8.11 11.78
C THR A 563 24.40 -8.14 11.02
N GLN A 564 24.52 -8.95 9.97
CA GLN A 564 25.74 -9.05 9.19
C GLN A 564 25.48 -9.44 7.74
N GLU A 565 26.31 -8.91 6.84
CA GLU A 565 26.48 -9.34 5.46
C GLU A 565 27.96 -9.55 5.16
N SER A 566 28.33 -10.65 4.51
CA SER A 566 29.72 -10.95 4.16
C SER A 566 29.84 -11.44 2.72
N PHE A 567 30.84 -10.95 2.01
CA PHE A 567 31.04 -11.17 0.58
C PHE A 567 32.23 -12.09 0.32
N LEU A 568 32.01 -13.11 -0.52
CA LEU A 568 33.02 -14.08 -0.90
C LEU A 568 33.22 -14.09 -2.42
N GLY A 569 34.47 -14.22 -2.85
CA GLY A 569 34.86 -14.34 -4.26
C GLY A 569 34.75 -15.77 -4.78
N ILE A 570 35.16 -15.99 -6.04
CA ILE A 570 35.06 -17.29 -6.74
C ILE A 570 35.80 -18.44 -6.03
N ASN A 571 36.80 -18.13 -5.19
CA ASN A 571 37.57 -19.11 -4.42
C ASN A 571 36.99 -19.38 -3.02
N GLY A 572 35.83 -18.81 -2.70
CA GLY A 572 35.17 -18.94 -1.39
C GLY A 572 35.82 -18.13 -0.26
N LYS A 573 36.82 -17.29 -0.54
CA LYS A 573 37.45 -16.41 0.44
C LYS A 573 36.79 -15.02 0.44
N PRO A 574 36.87 -14.25 1.55
CA PRO A 574 36.40 -12.87 1.58
C PRO A 574 36.89 -12.05 0.38
N CYS A 575 36.01 -11.25 -0.22
CA CYS A 575 36.35 -10.34 -1.31
C CYS A 575 35.77 -8.95 -1.04
N VAL A 576 36.41 -7.91 -1.57
CA VAL A 576 35.87 -6.55 -1.53
C VAL A 576 34.84 -6.44 -2.65
N SER A 577 33.60 -6.09 -2.29
CA SER A 577 32.54 -5.81 -3.26
C SER A 577 32.76 -4.47 -3.94
N LYS A 578 31.98 -4.17 -4.98
CA LYS A 578 31.90 -2.82 -5.55
C LYS A 578 31.43 -1.75 -4.55
N TYR A 579 30.93 -2.13 -3.36
CA TYR A 579 30.61 -1.20 -2.28
C TYR A 579 31.82 -0.80 -1.43
N GLY A 580 33.03 -1.30 -1.71
CA GLY A 580 34.27 -0.88 -1.05
C GLY A 580 34.66 -1.70 0.18
N PHE A 581 33.77 -2.56 0.68
CA PHE A 581 34.02 -3.42 1.83
C PHE A 581 33.74 -4.90 1.53
N ALA A 582 34.26 -5.79 2.40
CA ALA A 582 34.07 -7.24 2.34
C ALA A 582 32.98 -7.75 3.30
N LYS A 583 32.65 -6.94 4.32
CA LYS A 583 31.61 -7.25 5.29
C LYS A 583 31.02 -5.97 5.88
N CYS A 584 29.73 -5.97 6.19
CA CYS A 584 29.13 -4.96 7.06
C CYS A 584 28.44 -5.61 8.28
N LYS A 585 28.30 -4.83 9.35
CA LYS A 585 27.54 -5.18 10.56
C LYS A 585 26.54 -4.08 10.88
N LYS A 586 25.35 -4.47 11.36
CA LYS A 586 24.26 -3.54 11.71
C LYS A 586 23.81 -3.76 13.16
N LEU A 587 23.44 -2.68 13.84
CA LEU A 587 22.82 -2.70 15.17
C LEU A 587 21.46 -2.00 15.14
N TYR A 588 20.57 -2.47 16.01
CA TYR A 588 19.19 -1.98 16.09
C TYR A 588 18.82 -1.62 17.53
N ASP A 589 17.98 -0.59 17.70
CA ASP A 589 17.33 -0.29 18.98
C ASP A 589 16.18 -1.29 19.29
N GLU A 590 15.56 -1.17 20.45
CA GLU A 590 14.45 -2.04 20.87
C GLU A 590 13.23 -1.93 19.93
N ARG A 591 13.03 -0.77 19.30
CA ARG A 591 11.96 -0.50 18.33
C ARG A 591 12.27 -1.08 16.95
N GLY A 592 13.50 -1.55 16.71
CA GLY A 592 13.96 -2.09 15.43
C GLY A 592 14.47 -1.02 14.46
N ASN A 593 14.75 0.20 14.94
CA ASN A 593 15.41 1.22 14.13
C ASN A 593 16.90 0.88 14.02
N GLN A 594 17.48 0.96 12.83
CA GLN A 594 18.93 0.75 12.63
C GLN A 594 19.67 1.96 13.23
N ILE A 595 20.48 1.72 14.27
CA ILE A 595 21.22 2.78 14.96
C ILE A 595 22.70 2.81 14.60
N GLU A 596 23.22 1.72 14.03
CA GLU A 596 24.59 1.64 13.55
C GLU A 596 24.69 0.75 12.30
N GLU A 597 25.55 1.15 11.36
CA GLU A 597 26.07 0.30 10.29
C GLU A 597 27.58 0.51 10.14
N ALA A 598 28.38 -0.56 10.15
CA ALA A 598 29.84 -0.49 10.13
C ALA A 598 30.44 -1.41 9.05
N PHE A 599 31.47 -0.93 8.35
CA PHE A 599 32.06 -1.58 7.18
C PHE A 599 33.46 -2.12 7.47
N PHE A 600 33.78 -3.31 6.96
CA PHE A 600 35.01 -4.04 7.26
C PHE A 600 35.69 -4.58 6.01
N GLY A 601 37.02 -4.45 5.98
CA GLY A 601 37.89 -4.96 4.91
C GLY A 601 38.19 -6.45 5.01
N LEU A 602 39.10 -6.92 4.15
CA LEU A 602 39.53 -8.33 4.10
C LEU A 602 40.21 -8.81 5.39
N ASP A 603 40.86 -7.89 6.11
CA ASP A 603 41.53 -8.15 7.39
C ASP A 603 40.59 -8.03 8.60
N ASN A 604 39.29 -7.87 8.35
CA ASN A 604 38.25 -7.70 9.36
C ASN A 604 38.42 -6.43 10.23
N LYS A 605 39.14 -5.42 9.74
CA LYS A 605 39.23 -4.10 10.37
C LYS A 605 38.29 -3.10 9.68
N PRO A 606 37.90 -2.01 10.38
CA PRO A 606 37.12 -0.95 9.76
C PRO A 606 37.77 -0.47 8.46
N CYS A 607 36.97 -0.34 7.40
CA CYS A 607 37.41 0.20 6.13
C CYS A 607 36.35 1.17 5.59
N LEU A 608 36.74 2.00 4.64
CA LEU A 608 35.79 2.88 3.97
C LEU A 608 34.96 2.09 2.96
N ASP A 609 33.68 2.45 2.84
CA ASP A 609 32.85 2.09 1.70
C ASP A 609 33.20 2.96 0.46
N ILE A 610 32.44 2.82 -0.62
CA ILE A 610 32.62 3.65 -1.82
C ILE A 610 32.42 5.14 -1.57
N TYR A 611 31.62 5.50 -0.57
CA TYR A 611 31.33 6.88 -0.21
C TYR A 611 32.36 7.45 0.77
N GLY A 612 33.35 6.68 1.19
CA GLY A 612 34.40 7.18 2.08
C GLY A 612 34.02 7.12 3.56
N THR A 613 33.01 6.32 3.92
CA THR A 613 32.49 6.17 5.28
C THR A 613 32.85 4.79 5.83
N ALA A 614 33.31 4.69 7.08
CA ALA A 614 33.57 3.42 7.75
C ALA A 614 32.42 2.98 8.67
N LYS A 615 31.67 3.93 9.21
CA LYS A 615 30.54 3.68 10.09
C LYS A 615 29.49 4.79 9.98
N ILE A 616 28.22 4.42 10.01
CA ILE A 616 27.06 5.31 10.04
C ILE A 616 26.36 5.15 11.39
N ILE A 617 26.00 6.26 12.03
CA ILE A 617 25.21 6.30 13.27
C ILE A 617 23.94 7.10 13.01
N SER A 618 22.79 6.56 13.43
CA SER A 618 21.49 7.20 13.25
C SER A 618 20.77 7.37 14.59
N VAL A 619 20.15 8.53 14.81
CA VAL A 619 19.39 8.85 16.03
C VAL A 619 17.94 9.16 15.67
N TYR A 620 17.02 8.65 16.47
CA TYR A 620 15.58 8.78 16.26
C TYR A 620 14.90 9.42 17.47
N ASN A 621 13.93 10.30 17.23
CA ASN A 621 13.10 10.84 18.31
C ASN A 621 12.09 9.81 18.84
N GLU A 622 11.26 10.20 19.81
CA GLU A 622 10.22 9.32 20.37
C GLU A 622 9.20 8.85 19.32
N ARG A 623 8.97 9.63 18.26
CA ARG A 623 8.04 9.31 17.17
C ARG A 623 8.63 8.37 16.11
N GLY A 624 9.91 8.03 16.21
CA GLY A 624 10.60 7.21 15.21
C GLY A 624 11.07 8.00 13.98
N ASN A 625 10.98 9.33 13.99
CA ASN A 625 11.56 10.16 12.94
C ASN A 625 13.07 10.23 13.16
N LYS A 626 13.85 10.03 12.10
CA LYS A 626 15.31 10.19 12.15
C LYS A 626 15.63 11.68 12.33
N ILE A 627 16.28 12.02 13.44
CA ILE A 627 16.63 13.41 13.78
C ILE A 627 18.11 13.70 13.54
N GLU A 628 18.93 12.66 13.38
CA GLU A 628 20.35 12.79 13.10
C GLU A 628 20.89 11.56 12.36
N GLU A 629 21.84 11.80 11.45
CA GLU A 629 22.71 10.78 10.87
C GLU A 629 24.13 11.32 10.79
N ALA A 630 25.11 10.52 11.21
CA ALA A 630 26.53 10.88 11.23
C ALA A 630 27.37 9.83 10.52
N TYR A 631 28.31 10.29 9.71
CA TYR A 631 29.25 9.49 8.92
C TYR A 631 30.63 9.54 9.56
N LEU A 632 31.19 8.38 9.91
CA LEU A 632 32.43 8.26 10.66
C LEU A 632 33.51 7.53 9.84
N GLY A 633 34.73 8.06 9.91
CA GLY A 633 35.93 7.48 9.29
C GLY A 633 36.49 6.29 10.07
N ILE A 634 37.62 5.74 9.59
CA ILE A 634 38.30 4.60 10.23
C ILE A 634 38.79 4.94 11.64
N ASP A 635 39.08 6.21 11.91
CA ASP A 635 39.50 6.74 13.21
C ASP A 635 38.32 6.98 14.17
N GLY A 636 37.08 6.81 13.72
CA GLY A 636 35.86 7.05 14.49
C GLY A 636 35.41 8.51 14.55
N ASN A 637 36.12 9.43 13.88
CA ASN A 637 35.73 10.83 13.80
C ASN A 637 34.80 11.07 12.61
N LEU A 638 34.07 12.20 12.62
CA LEU A 638 33.25 12.64 11.49
C LEU A 638 34.09 12.70 10.21
N CYS A 639 33.61 12.05 9.15
CA CYS A 639 34.24 12.06 7.83
C CYS A 639 33.28 12.57 6.77
N ARG A 640 33.83 13.14 5.70
CA ARG A 640 33.04 13.59 4.56
C ARG A 640 32.58 12.39 3.71
N ASP A 641 31.28 12.13 3.74
CA ASP A 641 30.63 11.21 2.82
C ASP A 641 30.67 11.78 1.39
N LYS A 642 31.04 10.96 0.40
CA LYS A 642 31.21 11.39 -1.00
C LYS A 642 29.90 11.42 -1.78
N ALA A 643 28.81 10.81 -1.32
CA ALA A 643 27.52 10.91 -1.99
C ALA A 643 26.97 12.34 -1.85
N ASP A 644 26.90 12.82 -0.62
CA ASP A 644 26.26 14.09 -0.29
C ASP A 644 27.26 15.22 0.01
N GLY A 645 28.53 14.86 0.24
CA GLY A 645 29.59 15.82 0.57
C GLY A 645 29.59 16.27 2.03
N ILE A 646 28.83 15.62 2.91
CA ILE A 646 28.57 16.02 4.31
C ILE A 646 29.13 14.99 5.29
N ALA A 647 29.33 15.38 6.55
CA ALA A 647 29.73 14.47 7.63
C ALA A 647 28.59 14.13 8.60
N LYS A 648 27.57 14.98 8.67
CA LYS A 648 26.38 14.79 9.51
C LYS A 648 25.21 15.60 8.96
N TYR A 649 23.98 15.16 9.20
CA TYR A 649 22.81 16.02 9.09
C TYR A 649 21.90 15.90 10.31
N THR A 650 21.09 16.94 10.53
CA THR A 650 20.05 16.95 11.57
C THR A 650 18.72 17.41 10.99
N THR A 651 17.63 16.88 11.52
CA THR A 651 16.26 17.25 11.12
C THR A 651 15.44 17.60 12.35
N LYS A 652 14.67 18.69 12.28
CA LYS A 652 13.66 19.05 13.28
C LYS A 652 12.26 18.97 12.68
N TYR A 653 11.31 18.62 13.54
CA TYR A 653 9.91 18.44 13.20
C TYR A 653 9.05 19.26 14.16
N ASP A 654 7.92 19.77 13.67
CA ASP A 654 6.88 20.33 14.53
C ASP A 654 6.04 19.24 15.21
N GLU A 655 5.01 19.66 15.95
CA GLU A 655 4.11 18.74 16.64
C GLU A 655 3.22 17.92 15.69
N ASN A 656 3.06 18.34 14.44
CA ASN A 656 2.31 17.62 13.41
C ASN A 656 3.20 16.63 12.64
N GLY A 657 4.52 16.66 12.86
CA GLY A 657 5.47 15.84 12.12
C GLY A 657 5.96 16.46 10.82
N ASN A 658 5.62 17.73 10.56
CA ASN A 658 6.16 18.45 9.41
C ASN A 658 7.62 18.85 9.68
N GLN A 659 8.47 18.70 8.68
CA GLN A 659 9.87 19.08 8.76
C GLN A 659 10.00 20.61 8.80
N THR A 660 10.49 21.13 9.92
CA THR A 660 10.66 22.58 10.14
C THR A 660 12.08 23.05 9.95
N GLU A 661 13.04 22.15 10.05
CA GLU A 661 14.46 22.46 9.84
C GLU A 661 15.20 21.23 9.33
N TRP A 662 16.14 21.48 8.44
CA TRP A 662 17.19 20.52 8.11
C TRP A 662 18.50 21.25 7.89
N ALA A 663 19.58 20.64 8.38
CA ALA A 663 20.91 21.23 8.37
C ALA A 663 21.96 20.14 8.17
N VAL A 664 22.98 20.44 7.38
CA VAL A 664 24.13 19.58 7.11
C VAL A 664 25.41 20.16 7.67
N PHE A 665 26.31 19.29 8.10
CA PHE A 665 27.52 19.65 8.82
C PHE A 665 28.75 18.96 8.24
N GLY A 666 29.86 19.68 8.21
CA GLY A 666 31.17 19.20 7.82
C GLY A 666 31.88 18.43 8.94
N MET A 667 33.11 18.00 8.65
CA MET A 667 33.94 17.24 9.60
C MET A 667 34.35 18.06 10.84
N ASP A 668 34.32 19.39 10.74
CA ASP A 668 34.58 20.34 11.82
C ASP A 668 33.34 20.59 12.69
N GLY A 669 32.18 20.02 12.34
CA GLY A 669 30.90 20.21 13.03
C GLY A 669 30.19 21.52 12.67
N ASN A 670 30.73 22.32 11.74
CA ASN A 670 30.10 23.54 11.26
C ASN A 670 29.22 23.25 10.04
N LEU A 671 28.30 24.16 9.72
CA LEU A 671 27.48 24.08 8.50
C LEU A 671 28.39 23.96 7.27
N CYS A 672 28.10 22.99 6.40
CA CYS A 672 28.84 22.79 5.16
C CYS A 672 27.91 22.78 3.96
N ARG A 673 28.47 22.96 2.77
CA ARG A 673 27.72 22.93 1.53
C ARG A 673 27.15 21.52 1.29
N TYR A 674 25.87 21.43 0.92
CA TYR A 674 25.23 20.18 0.52
C TYR A 674 25.36 19.98 -1.00
N GLY A 675 26.07 18.93 -1.43
CA GLY A 675 26.26 18.64 -2.86
C GLY A 675 26.75 19.84 -3.68
N ASP A 676 26.13 20.04 -4.85
CA ASP A 676 26.39 21.18 -5.74
C ASP A 676 25.56 22.42 -5.41
N ASP A 677 24.69 22.36 -4.40
CA ASP A 677 23.86 23.49 -3.98
C ASP A 677 24.60 24.41 -3.03
N ASP A 678 24.30 25.71 -3.02
CA ASP A 678 24.98 26.69 -2.16
C ASP A 678 24.45 26.75 -0.71
N TYR A 679 23.42 25.96 -0.37
CA TYR A 679 22.83 25.94 0.97
C TYR A 679 23.38 24.82 1.85
N ALA A 680 23.40 25.09 3.15
CA ALA A 680 23.80 24.18 4.22
C ALA A 680 22.63 23.87 5.18
N LYS A 681 21.58 24.69 5.13
CA LYS A 681 20.41 24.59 5.99
C LYS A 681 19.19 25.16 5.28
N PHE A 682 18.02 24.60 5.57
CA PHE A 682 16.77 25.30 5.32
C PHE A 682 15.82 25.21 6.51
N THR A 683 14.93 26.19 6.60
CA THR A 683 13.80 26.18 7.54
C THR A 683 12.50 26.29 6.77
N THR A 684 11.47 25.60 7.25
CA THR A 684 10.14 25.62 6.65
C THR A 684 9.11 26.00 7.70
N LYS A 685 8.16 26.85 7.32
CA LYS A 685 6.99 27.18 8.12
C LYS A 685 5.73 26.73 7.40
N TYR A 686 4.78 26.27 8.18
CA TYR A 686 3.48 25.82 7.73
C TYR A 686 2.39 26.67 8.39
N ASP A 687 1.27 26.84 7.71
CA ASP A 687 0.05 27.30 8.37
C ASP A 687 -0.57 26.15 9.21
N ASN A 688 -1.69 26.44 9.87
CA ASN A 688 -2.39 25.45 10.71
C ASN A 688 -2.94 24.25 9.91
N ASP A 689 -3.09 24.41 8.59
CA ASP A 689 -3.57 23.38 7.68
C ASP A 689 -2.40 22.53 7.12
N GLY A 690 -1.15 22.86 7.48
CA GLY A 690 0.02 22.15 6.98
C GLY A 690 0.46 22.58 5.58
N ASN A 691 -0.10 23.66 5.03
CA ASN A 691 0.39 24.21 3.77
C ASN A 691 1.70 24.97 4.02
N MET A 692 2.68 24.77 3.14
CA MET A 692 3.97 25.44 3.24
C MET A 692 3.82 26.92 2.87
N ILE A 693 3.88 27.80 3.88
CA ILE A 693 3.77 29.25 3.68
C ILE A 693 5.13 29.91 3.51
N GLU A 694 6.20 29.27 3.96
CA GLU A 694 7.55 29.82 3.87
C GLU A 694 8.60 28.71 3.85
N GLN A 695 9.59 28.85 2.96
CA GLN A 695 10.83 28.08 3.02
C GLN A 695 12.01 29.02 2.80
N THR A 696 13.05 28.89 3.63
CA THR A 696 14.21 29.79 3.60
C THR A 696 15.50 28.98 3.62
N TYR A 697 16.44 29.31 2.72
CA TYR A 697 17.72 28.66 2.55
C TYR A 697 18.85 29.49 3.17
N PHE A 698 19.78 28.81 3.83
CA PHE A 698 20.92 29.41 4.51
C PHE A 698 22.22 28.73 4.09
N GLY A 699 23.25 29.55 3.85
CA GLY A 699 24.59 29.11 3.48
C GLY A 699 25.40 28.62 4.68
N VAL A 700 26.67 28.30 4.43
CA VAL A 700 27.62 27.83 5.43
C VAL A 700 27.94 28.85 6.52
N ASP A 701 27.76 30.14 6.23
CA ASP A 701 27.91 31.25 7.17
C ASP A 701 26.65 31.51 8.00
N GLY A 702 25.56 30.76 7.75
CA GLY A 702 24.26 30.95 8.39
C GLY A 702 23.43 32.11 7.83
N ASN A 703 23.92 32.81 6.80
CA ASN A 703 23.19 33.88 6.13
C ASN A 703 22.33 33.32 4.99
N LEU A 704 21.38 34.12 4.49
CA LEU A 704 20.58 33.76 3.32
C LEU A 704 21.48 33.46 2.12
N CYS A 705 21.24 32.33 1.46
CA CYS A 705 21.90 31.96 0.21
C CYS A 705 20.86 31.52 -0.81
N LEU A 706 21.25 31.35 -2.06
CA LEU A 706 20.37 30.75 -3.08
C LEU A 706 20.34 29.22 -2.89
N GLY A 707 19.16 28.62 -2.99
CA GLY A 707 19.01 27.17 -3.14
C GLY A 707 19.23 26.71 -4.59
N GLU A 708 19.04 25.42 -4.86
CA GLU A 708 19.19 24.78 -6.19
C GLU A 708 18.43 25.55 -7.30
N ASP A 709 17.29 26.10 -6.93
CA ASP A 709 16.34 26.76 -7.82
C ASP A 709 16.58 28.27 -8.01
N GLY A 710 17.68 28.80 -7.46
CA GLY A 710 18.12 30.18 -7.70
C GLY A 710 17.42 31.24 -6.87
N TYR A 711 16.71 30.87 -5.80
CA TYR A 711 16.08 31.78 -4.85
C TYR A 711 16.51 31.46 -3.40
N ALA A 712 16.49 32.46 -2.53
CA ALA A 712 16.85 32.30 -1.12
C ALA A 712 15.64 32.02 -0.22
N LYS A 713 14.46 32.48 -0.63
CA LYS A 713 13.22 32.26 0.11
C LYS A 713 12.04 32.07 -0.82
N PHE A 714 11.16 31.14 -0.45
CA PHE A 714 9.82 30.98 -1.01
C PHE A 714 8.79 31.48 0.00
N THR A 715 7.74 32.11 -0.49
CA THR A 715 6.53 32.38 0.30
C THR A 715 5.28 31.96 -0.47
N GLY A 716 4.36 31.27 0.19
CA GLY A 716 3.06 30.88 -0.35
C GLY A 716 1.92 31.55 0.41
N LYS A 717 0.85 31.89 -0.31
CA LYS A 717 -0.44 32.27 0.26
C LYS A 717 -1.51 31.33 -0.24
N TYR A 718 -2.42 31.01 0.64
CA TYR A 718 -3.54 30.13 0.39
C TYR A 718 -4.82 30.88 0.75
N ASP A 719 -5.87 30.68 -0.02
CA ASP A 719 -7.19 31.10 0.41
C ASP A 719 -7.69 30.23 1.56
N GLU A 720 -8.83 30.58 2.13
CA GLU A 720 -9.47 29.78 3.17
C GLU A 720 -9.73 28.34 2.71
N ASN A 721 -9.75 28.05 1.40
CA ASN A 721 -9.96 26.72 0.83
C ASN A 721 -8.67 25.90 0.68
N GLY A 722 -7.51 26.43 1.08
CA GLY A 722 -6.23 25.78 0.86
C GLY A 722 -5.81 25.78 -0.61
N LYS A 723 -6.53 26.52 -1.47
CA LYS A 723 -6.08 26.77 -2.84
C LYS A 723 -5.02 27.85 -2.80
N GLN A 724 -3.91 27.58 -3.46
CA GLN A 724 -2.82 28.52 -3.55
C GLN A 724 -3.29 29.74 -4.35
N THR A 725 -3.22 30.92 -3.76
CA THR A 725 -3.63 32.20 -4.37
C THR A 725 -2.44 33.04 -4.79
N GLU A 726 -1.29 32.81 -4.18
CA GLU A 726 -0.05 33.50 -4.53
C GLU A 726 1.15 32.65 -4.13
N TRP A 727 2.22 32.79 -4.89
CA TRP A 727 3.55 32.50 -4.38
C TRP A 727 4.61 33.37 -5.01
N ALA A 728 5.71 33.53 -4.28
CA ALA A 728 6.81 34.39 -4.65
C ALA A 728 8.15 33.77 -4.27
N TYR A 729 9.15 34.10 -5.09
CA TYR A 729 10.55 33.72 -4.92
C TYR A 729 11.38 34.97 -4.66
N TRP A 730 12.17 34.93 -3.59
CA TRP A 730 12.93 36.06 -3.09
C TRP A 730 14.42 35.76 -3.13
N GLY A 731 15.21 36.70 -3.64
CA GLY A 731 16.66 36.63 -3.65
C GLY A 731 17.27 36.97 -2.29
N ILE A 732 18.60 36.88 -2.22
CA ILE A 732 19.37 37.19 -1.00
C ILE A 732 19.27 38.65 -0.55
N ASP A 733 18.92 39.57 -1.45
CA ASP A 733 18.71 40.99 -1.17
C ASP A 733 17.29 41.31 -0.67
N GLY A 734 16.46 40.28 -0.49
CA GLY A 734 15.08 40.39 -0.06
C GLY A 734 14.12 40.90 -1.13
N LYS A 735 14.55 40.99 -2.41
CA LYS A 735 13.68 41.35 -3.53
C LYS A 735 13.21 40.13 -4.29
N LEU A 736 12.14 40.29 -5.06
CA LEU A 736 11.65 39.27 -5.98
C LEU A 736 12.74 38.89 -6.99
N CYS A 737 12.90 37.59 -7.24
CA CYS A 737 13.86 37.06 -8.21
C CYS A 737 13.19 35.97 -9.05
N GLN A 738 13.65 35.79 -10.30
CA GLN A 738 13.07 34.78 -11.17
C GLN A 738 13.59 33.38 -10.82
N TYR A 739 12.66 32.45 -10.65
CA TYR A 739 12.95 31.01 -10.60
C TYR A 739 13.38 30.52 -11.98
N LYS A 740 14.58 29.97 -12.18
CA LYS A 740 15.05 29.31 -13.43
C LYS A 740 14.59 29.95 -14.78
N ASN A 741 14.49 31.29 -14.86
CA ASN A 741 13.96 32.07 -15.99
C ASN A 741 12.43 31.99 -16.26
N TYR A 742 11.62 31.62 -15.27
CA TYR A 742 10.15 31.49 -15.36
C TYR A 742 9.39 32.77 -14.99
N PHE A 743 9.32 33.10 -13.70
CA PHE A 743 8.65 34.26 -13.12
C PHE A 743 9.13 34.42 -11.68
N ALA A 744 8.91 35.59 -11.07
CA ALA A 744 9.29 35.85 -9.69
C ALA A 744 8.13 35.72 -8.70
N LYS A 745 6.90 35.99 -9.17
CA LYS A 745 5.67 35.78 -8.42
C LYS A 745 4.58 35.29 -9.35
N MET A 746 3.71 34.42 -8.85
CA MET A 746 2.45 34.07 -9.51
C MET A 746 1.28 34.40 -8.60
N SER A 747 0.17 34.85 -9.18
CA SER A 747 -1.11 35.01 -8.49
C SER A 747 -2.19 34.25 -9.22
N LEU A 748 -3.05 33.58 -8.44
CA LEU A 748 -4.20 32.82 -8.89
C LEU A 748 -5.45 33.41 -8.24
N LYS A 749 -6.50 33.62 -9.04
CA LYS A 749 -7.82 34.01 -8.54
C LYS A 749 -8.84 32.95 -8.88
N TYR A 750 -9.68 32.66 -7.91
CA TYR A 750 -10.77 31.71 -8.07
C TYR A 750 -12.11 32.44 -7.93
N ASP A 751 -13.13 31.96 -8.64
CA ASP A 751 -14.49 32.37 -8.37
C ASP A 751 -15.05 31.71 -7.10
N ALA A 752 -16.27 32.08 -6.71
CA ALA A 752 -16.94 31.53 -5.52
C ALA A 752 -17.20 30.01 -5.60
N SER A 753 -17.15 29.42 -6.80
CA SER A 753 -17.31 27.98 -7.03
C SER A 753 -15.97 27.23 -7.01
N GLY A 754 -14.87 27.97 -6.87
CA GLY A 754 -13.51 27.46 -6.86
C GLY A 754 -12.85 27.40 -8.23
N ASN A 755 -13.50 27.79 -9.33
CA ASN A 755 -12.89 27.67 -10.65
C ASN A 755 -11.77 28.72 -10.79
N LEU A 756 -10.64 28.35 -11.39
CA LEU A 756 -9.53 29.29 -11.63
C LEU A 756 -9.95 30.30 -12.70
N ILE A 757 -10.19 31.55 -12.35
CA ILE A 757 -10.66 32.59 -13.29
C ILE A 757 -9.54 33.49 -13.80
N GLU A 758 -8.40 33.53 -13.11
CA GLU A 758 -7.24 34.30 -13.52
C GLU A 758 -5.96 33.66 -13.00
N GLU A 759 -4.98 33.54 -13.88
CA GLU A 759 -3.60 33.24 -13.55
C GLU A 759 -2.72 34.37 -14.09
N ALA A 760 -1.83 34.90 -13.25
CA ALA A 760 -0.98 36.03 -13.59
C ALA A 760 0.46 35.82 -13.12
N TYR A 761 1.41 36.12 -14.01
CA TYR A 761 2.85 36.03 -13.79
C TYR A 761 3.47 37.41 -13.64
N PHE A 762 4.41 37.52 -12.70
CA PHE A 762 5.09 38.77 -12.40
C PHE A 762 6.61 38.58 -12.44
N GLY A 763 7.31 39.59 -12.95
CA GLY A 763 8.76 39.65 -13.02
C GLY A 763 9.39 40.08 -11.69
N ALA A 764 10.72 40.17 -11.67
CA ALA A 764 11.49 40.59 -10.49
C ALA A 764 11.21 42.06 -10.06
N ASP A 765 10.63 42.88 -10.94
CA ASP A 765 10.18 44.24 -10.66
C ASP A 765 8.72 44.32 -10.17
N ASP A 766 8.12 43.16 -9.87
CA ASP A 766 6.72 42.96 -9.47
C ASP A 766 5.67 43.42 -10.50
N LYS A 767 6.05 43.51 -11.78
CA LYS A 767 5.14 43.85 -12.87
C LYS A 767 4.76 42.62 -13.71
N PRO A 768 3.61 42.64 -14.42
CA PRO A 768 3.23 41.57 -15.33
C PRO A 768 4.37 41.19 -16.28
N TYR A 769 4.64 39.89 -16.40
CA TYR A 769 5.77 39.35 -17.13
C TYR A 769 5.32 38.18 -18.00
N VAL A 770 5.62 38.24 -19.30
CA VAL A 770 5.35 37.12 -20.21
C VAL A 770 6.29 35.97 -19.85
N SER A 771 5.73 34.93 -19.23
CA SER A 771 6.48 33.76 -18.80
C SER A 771 6.83 32.86 -19.99
N MET A 772 7.55 31.76 -19.75
CA MET A 772 7.83 30.76 -20.79
C MET A 772 6.57 30.09 -21.37
N HIS A 773 5.41 30.23 -20.73
CA HIS A 773 4.12 29.80 -21.28
C HIS A 773 3.60 30.73 -22.40
N GLY A 774 4.30 31.83 -22.69
CA GLY A 774 3.99 32.72 -23.80
C GLY A 774 3.00 33.85 -23.46
N TYR A 775 2.51 33.94 -22.23
CA TYR A 775 1.62 35.01 -21.76
C TYR A 775 1.98 35.52 -20.36
N ALA A 776 1.53 36.72 -20.02
CA ALA A 776 1.69 37.32 -18.70
C ALA A 776 0.48 37.08 -17.80
N LYS A 777 -0.70 36.96 -18.40
CA LYS A 777 -1.94 36.63 -17.69
C LYS A 777 -2.85 35.82 -18.60
N ILE A 778 -3.58 34.89 -18.03
CA ILE A 778 -4.69 34.20 -18.69
C ILE A 778 -5.94 34.37 -17.83
N LYS A 779 -7.08 34.61 -18.50
CA LYS A 779 -8.39 34.66 -17.86
C LYS A 779 -9.25 33.54 -18.39
N PHE A 780 -10.03 32.97 -17.49
CA PHE A 780 -10.96 31.90 -17.80
C PHE A 780 -12.39 32.35 -17.50
N LYS A 781 -13.33 31.92 -18.34
CA LYS A 781 -14.76 31.96 -17.99
C LYS A 781 -15.32 30.56 -17.99
N TYR A 782 -16.34 30.39 -17.17
CA TYR A 782 -17.02 29.12 -16.98
C TYR A 782 -18.52 29.33 -17.12
N ASP A 783 -19.22 28.31 -17.63
CA ASP A 783 -20.67 28.28 -17.58
C ASP A 783 -21.17 27.87 -16.17
N LYS A 784 -22.50 27.82 -15.99
CA LYS A 784 -23.12 27.42 -14.72
C LYS A 784 -22.85 25.96 -14.33
N ARG A 785 -22.33 25.14 -15.26
CA ARG A 785 -21.94 23.73 -15.05
C ARG A 785 -20.44 23.58 -14.82
N LYS A 786 -19.70 24.69 -14.70
CA LYS A 786 -18.24 24.75 -14.55
C LYS A 786 -17.46 24.28 -15.78
N HIS A 787 -18.10 24.19 -16.94
CA HIS A 787 -17.35 23.97 -18.17
C HIS A 787 -16.68 25.27 -18.59
N LYS A 788 -15.40 25.19 -18.96
CA LYS A 788 -14.65 26.33 -19.47
C LYS A 788 -15.28 26.80 -20.79
N THR A 789 -15.67 28.06 -20.85
CA THR A 789 -16.28 28.68 -22.03
C THR A 789 -15.33 29.65 -22.74
N GLU A 790 -14.31 30.14 -22.04
CA GLU A 790 -13.38 31.13 -22.58
C GLU A 790 -11.98 30.97 -21.99
N GLU A 791 -10.96 31.09 -22.85
CA GLU A 791 -9.55 31.31 -22.49
C GLU A 791 -9.04 32.57 -23.17
N ALA A 792 -8.65 33.59 -22.41
CA ALA A 792 -8.12 34.83 -22.95
C ALA A 792 -6.66 35.03 -22.52
N TYR A 793 -5.74 35.00 -23.47
CA TYR A 793 -4.30 35.16 -23.29
C TYR A 793 -3.91 36.64 -23.36
N LEU A 794 -3.20 37.14 -22.36
CA LEU A 794 -2.88 38.55 -22.20
C LEU A 794 -1.38 38.76 -22.02
N GLY A 795 -0.86 39.78 -22.71
CA GLY A 795 0.52 40.25 -22.58
C GLY A 795 0.76 41.08 -21.33
N ALA A 796 1.99 41.54 -21.15
CA ALA A 796 2.39 42.35 -19.99
C ALA A 796 1.69 43.72 -19.91
N ASP A 797 1.12 44.19 -21.02
CA ASP A 797 0.32 45.42 -21.12
C ASP A 797 -1.20 45.18 -20.95
N ASP A 798 -1.58 43.96 -20.53
CA ASP A 798 -2.97 43.50 -20.36
C ASP A 798 -3.80 43.50 -21.66
N LYS A 799 -3.13 43.50 -22.82
CA LYS A 799 -3.77 43.35 -24.14
C LYS A 799 -3.74 41.89 -24.63
N PRO A 800 -4.66 41.48 -25.52
CA PRO A 800 -4.64 40.15 -26.14
C PRO A 800 -3.28 39.82 -26.77
N LEU A 801 -2.77 38.63 -26.49
CA LEU A 801 -1.49 38.13 -26.99
C LEU A 801 -1.68 36.75 -27.60
N GLU A 802 -1.22 36.55 -28.83
CA GLU A 802 -1.32 35.25 -29.50
C GLU A 802 -0.34 34.24 -28.91
N VAL A 803 -0.87 33.10 -28.48
CA VAL A 803 -0.17 31.92 -27.99
C VAL A 803 -0.62 30.76 -28.87
N ASN A 804 0.33 30.05 -29.50
CA ASN A 804 0.03 29.00 -30.49
C ASN A 804 -0.97 29.45 -31.58
N GLY A 805 -0.81 30.67 -32.07
CA GLY A 805 -1.61 31.23 -33.17
C GLY A 805 -2.95 31.84 -32.78
N CYS A 806 -3.34 31.89 -31.49
CA CYS A 806 -4.61 32.51 -31.06
C CYS A 806 -4.47 33.26 -29.72
N ALA A 807 -5.27 34.31 -29.52
CA ALA A 807 -5.28 35.12 -28.29
C ALA A 807 -6.55 34.90 -27.44
N LEU A 808 -7.61 34.35 -28.04
CA LEU A 808 -8.85 34.02 -27.36
C LEU A 808 -9.41 32.70 -27.93
N ILE A 809 -9.83 31.81 -27.05
CA ILE A 809 -10.52 30.56 -27.40
C ILE A 809 -11.90 30.59 -26.77
N ILE A 810 -12.94 30.34 -27.56
CA ILE A 810 -14.32 30.18 -27.10
C ILE A 810 -14.75 28.74 -27.34
N TYR A 811 -15.24 28.10 -26.28
CA TYR A 811 -15.78 26.74 -26.33
C TYR A 811 -17.30 26.81 -26.41
N MET A 812 -17.86 26.31 -27.52
CA MET A 812 -19.30 26.29 -27.75
C MET A 812 -19.93 25.06 -27.09
N PRO A 813 -21.21 25.13 -26.67
CA PRO A 813 -21.88 24.02 -25.98
C PRO A 813 -22.02 22.72 -26.78
N ASP A 814 -21.90 22.78 -28.11
CA ASP A 814 -21.98 21.66 -29.04
C ASP A 814 -20.61 21.03 -29.34
N GLY A 815 -19.53 21.54 -28.73
CA GLY A 815 -18.16 21.05 -28.90
C GLY A 815 -17.36 21.81 -29.97
N GLU A 816 -17.95 22.78 -30.67
CA GLU A 816 -17.21 23.65 -31.60
C GLU A 816 -16.22 24.55 -30.82
N ILE A 817 -15.00 24.71 -31.33
CA ILE A 817 -13.97 25.57 -30.73
C ILE A 817 -13.65 26.71 -31.70
N ILE A 818 -14.00 27.93 -31.31
CA ILE A 818 -13.72 29.13 -32.10
C ILE A 818 -12.49 29.82 -31.53
N ARG A 819 -11.45 29.99 -32.37
CA ARG A 819 -10.21 30.67 -32.01
C ARG A 819 -10.18 32.07 -32.63
N TYR A 820 -9.69 33.05 -31.90
CA TYR A 820 -9.53 34.42 -32.37
C TYR A 820 -8.07 34.87 -32.26
N ASP A 821 -7.63 35.66 -33.24
CA ASP A 821 -6.32 36.33 -33.23
C ASP A 821 -6.31 37.51 -32.22
N ALA A 822 -5.16 38.18 -32.05
CA ALA A 822 -5.05 39.32 -31.13
C ALA A 822 -5.87 40.55 -31.56
N LYS A 823 -6.40 40.58 -32.79
CA LYS A 823 -7.28 41.63 -33.33
C LYS A 823 -8.77 41.27 -33.18
N GLY A 824 -9.09 40.09 -32.65
CA GLY A 824 -10.45 39.60 -32.49
C GLY A 824 -11.08 39.05 -33.78
N GLN A 825 -10.27 38.64 -34.75
CA GLN A 825 -10.74 37.96 -35.97
C GLN A 825 -10.73 36.44 -35.76
N ALA A 826 -11.80 35.78 -36.17
CA ALA A 826 -11.91 34.31 -36.07
C ALA A 826 -10.92 33.63 -37.02
N ILE A 827 -10.24 32.60 -36.53
CA ILE A 827 -9.24 31.82 -37.26
C ILE A 827 -9.92 30.59 -37.86
N PRO A 828 -9.92 30.40 -39.19
CA PRO A 828 -10.59 29.27 -39.84
C PRO A 828 -9.91 27.91 -39.55
N GLU A 829 -10.70 26.84 -39.45
CA GLU A 829 -10.20 25.46 -39.24
C GLU A 829 -9.33 24.99 -40.42
N GLY A 830 -8.05 24.66 -40.15
CA GLY A 830 -7.14 24.03 -41.13
C GLY A 830 -5.76 24.67 -41.29
N GLU A 831 -5.48 25.80 -40.64
CA GLU A 831 -4.14 26.40 -40.59
C GLU A 831 -3.55 26.25 -39.18
N ASN A 832 -2.78 25.17 -38.96
CA ASN A 832 -1.83 25.01 -37.85
C ASN A 832 -0.57 24.33 -38.37
#